data_AF-A0A212J299-F1
#
_entry.id   AF-A0A212J299-F1
#
_cell.length_a   1.000
_cell.length_b   1.000
_cell.length_c   1.000
_cell.angle_alpha   90.00
_cell.angle_beta   90.00
_cell.angle_gamma   90.00
#
_symmetry.space_group_name_H-M   'P 1'
#
loop_
_entity.id
_entity.type
_entity.pdbx_description
1 polymer ?
#
loop_
_entity_poly.entity_id
_entity_poly.type
_entity_poly.pdbx_seq_one_letter_code
_entity_poly.pdbx_strand_id
1 'polypeptide(L)'
;MLLSRSLNFKITVSIVTITFLVISCIMTLEYAGVKKLMTDEIRSSAHMETGLIYMGIEKPMIVGDNKGTADEFSKIKSKFGHITAYMTSYAGNITYSTDDTTLRKDFAAVEADKELAGLHVRGLKQPIEEAIFIDQNGKKILGSVFSIANQRRCYHCHGESEPILGQLVMKLDVTNAWTAMENQLLRSSIMGAVGLLALIAFTVLAIRHFLIRRISRLVANAGQVAAGNLAVEFDQQGKDELATLSTDIGKMVAQLKDKLGFSEGVLNGIAAPCLIIGADKKILWLNQHLCDLLEKTAKPQSFLGLTSGKFLWNDENRETTAVRAVLHRKKFVAERELPTEKGNLRYVTVTATPFFDMDNTLMGSVTFWNDITEIRKNQRQIEKNGAMVARVAENAGEIATHLAHISDQLLERIGHTSEGTANQQNRIRETATAIEAMNASIVDVARNAGDASGNADQARQRAQSGQKITDQSIEAIADVRKHTTTMSTGLHDLGSKAQDVGKILGIISDIADQTNLLALNAAIEAARAGEAGRGFAVVADEVRKLAEKTMQATMEVSSAVKGIQDSAQSNIALMDETDASVQQGVELVTQAGEALQEIVTQVMQTADMIGIIATTAEKQSAASEEINGNIGTVDSIALDISNAMTELGVTAREVAQMAADLRETIASMSNGNGNGHSGS
;
A
#
# COMPACT_ATOMS: atom_id res chain seq x y z
N MET A 1 -16.08 -49.60 33.96
CA MET A 1 -16.41 -51.01 33.62
C MET A 1 -17.10 -51.19 32.26
N LEU A 2 -17.70 -50.16 31.64
CA LEU A 2 -18.29 -50.22 30.28
C LEU A 2 -17.27 -50.14 29.13
N LEU A 3 -16.08 -49.56 29.37
CA LEU A 3 -15.03 -49.38 28.37
C LEU A 3 -14.40 -50.69 27.86
N SER A 4 -14.54 -51.83 28.54
CA SER A 4 -13.80 -53.06 28.17
C SER A 4 -14.53 -54.00 27.20
N ARG A 5 -15.85 -53.85 26.99
CA ARG A 5 -16.66 -54.85 26.27
C ARG A 5 -16.99 -54.53 24.80
N SER A 6 -16.86 -53.27 24.36
CA SER A 6 -17.20 -52.89 22.98
C SER A 6 -16.07 -52.10 22.34
N LEU A 7 -15.44 -52.69 21.32
CA LEU A 7 -14.45 -52.01 20.49
C LEU A 7 -15.03 -50.73 19.84
N ASN A 8 -16.32 -50.76 19.50
CA ASN A 8 -17.06 -49.62 18.96
C ASN A 8 -17.04 -48.42 19.91
N PHE A 9 -17.33 -48.66 21.19
CA PHE A 9 -17.34 -47.60 22.20
C PHE A 9 -15.95 -46.99 22.39
N LYS A 10 -14.89 -47.82 22.37
CA LYS A 10 -13.50 -47.35 22.48
C LYS A 10 -13.11 -46.44 21.32
N ILE A 11 -13.40 -46.84 20.08
CA ILE A 11 -13.03 -46.08 18.88
C ILE A 11 -13.77 -44.73 18.84
N THR A 12 -15.08 -44.74 19.08
CA THR A 12 -15.88 -43.51 19.05
C THR A 12 -15.46 -42.52 20.15
N VAL A 13 -15.25 -42.99 21.39
CA VAL A 13 -14.84 -42.12 22.50
C VAL A 13 -13.45 -41.53 22.26
N SER A 14 -12.47 -42.32 21.80
CA SER A 14 -11.12 -41.83 21.55
C SER A 14 -11.08 -40.75 20.47
N ILE A 15 -11.78 -40.95 19.34
CA ILE A 15 -11.78 -39.98 18.23
C ILE A 15 -12.51 -38.70 18.64
N VAL A 16 -13.69 -38.79 19.27
CA VAL A 16 -14.44 -37.61 19.73
C VAL A 16 -13.63 -36.81 20.75
N THR A 17 -12.92 -37.47 21.67
CA THR A 17 -12.08 -36.81 22.67
C THR A 17 -10.91 -36.07 22.04
N ILE A 18 -10.22 -36.70 21.07
CA ILE A 18 -9.10 -36.07 20.35
C ILE A 18 -9.60 -34.87 19.53
N THR A 19 -10.69 -35.03 18.77
CA THR A 19 -11.28 -33.95 17.97
C THR A 19 -11.69 -32.77 18.85
N PHE A 20 -12.32 -33.03 20.00
CA PHE A 20 -12.67 -31.99 20.96
C PHE A 20 -11.43 -31.26 21.51
N LEU A 21 -10.41 -31.99 21.97
CA LEU A 21 -9.19 -31.40 22.54
C LEU A 21 -8.42 -30.54 21.54
N VAL A 22 -8.22 -31.05 20.31
CA VAL A 22 -7.45 -30.34 19.28
C VAL A 22 -8.16 -29.06 18.86
N ILE A 23 -9.46 -29.15 18.54
CA ILE A 23 -10.21 -28.00 18.04
C ILE A 23 -10.46 -26.97 19.16
N SER A 24 -10.72 -27.42 20.39
CA SER A 24 -10.81 -26.52 21.53
C SER A 24 -9.50 -25.78 21.75
N CYS A 25 -8.35 -26.46 21.64
CA CYS A 25 -7.03 -25.82 21.76
C CYS A 25 -6.82 -24.74 20.69
N ILE A 26 -7.11 -25.07 19.42
CA ILE A 26 -7.01 -24.12 18.30
C ILE A 26 -7.91 -22.90 18.52
N MET A 27 -9.18 -23.10 18.89
CA MET A 27 -10.11 -22.00 19.18
C MET A 27 -9.65 -21.11 20.32
N THR A 28 -9.03 -21.69 21.35
CA THR A 28 -8.52 -20.91 22.49
C THR A 28 -7.32 -20.06 22.07
N LEU A 29 -6.43 -20.61 21.23
CA LEU A 29 -5.29 -19.88 20.66
C LEU A 29 -5.75 -18.76 19.73
N GLU A 30 -6.73 -19.03 18.87
CA GLU A 30 -7.31 -18.04 17.96
C GLU A 30 -8.01 -16.93 18.75
N TYR A 31 -8.82 -17.27 19.77
CA TYR A 31 -9.47 -16.29 20.65
C TYR A 31 -8.46 -15.37 21.32
N ALA A 32 -7.39 -15.95 21.89
CA ALA A 32 -6.33 -15.18 22.55
C ALA A 32 -5.59 -14.27 21.54
N GLY A 33 -5.30 -14.79 20.34
CA GLY A 33 -4.62 -14.05 19.27
C GLY A 33 -5.46 -12.86 18.77
N VAL A 34 -6.73 -13.10 18.43
CA VAL A 34 -7.64 -12.05 17.94
C VAL A 34 -7.90 -11.00 19.01
N LYS A 35 -8.12 -11.41 20.27
CA LYS A 35 -8.31 -10.46 21.38
C LYS A 35 -7.10 -9.56 21.55
N LYS A 36 -5.88 -10.13 21.53
CA LYS A 36 -4.64 -9.37 21.63
C LYS A 36 -4.48 -8.38 20.47
N LEU A 37 -4.63 -8.85 19.24
CA LEU A 37 -4.52 -8.03 18.03
C LEU A 37 -5.48 -6.84 18.08
N MET A 38 -6.74 -7.07 18.43
CA MET A 38 -7.74 -6.00 18.50
C MET A 38 -7.46 -5.00 19.64
N THR A 39 -6.99 -5.45 20.80
CA THR A 39 -6.58 -4.52 21.87
C THR A 39 -5.37 -3.68 21.48
N ASP A 40 -4.41 -4.26 20.76
CA ASP A 40 -3.23 -3.54 20.28
C ASP A 40 -3.62 -2.52 19.18
N GLU A 41 -4.56 -2.88 18.29
CA GLU A 41 -5.11 -1.97 17.27
C GLU A 41 -5.82 -0.76 17.90
N ILE A 42 -6.69 -0.99 18.90
CA ILE A 42 -7.37 0.08 19.63
C ILE A 42 -6.35 1.01 20.30
N ARG A 43 -5.29 0.45 20.90
CA ARG A 43 -4.23 1.24 21.52
C ARG A 43 -3.47 2.06 20.47
N SER A 44 -3.09 1.45 19.35
CA SER A 44 -2.37 2.10 18.25
C SER A 44 -3.16 3.27 17.64
N SER A 45 -4.43 3.04 17.33
CA SER A 45 -5.33 4.07 16.79
C SER A 45 -5.45 5.27 17.74
N ALA A 46 -5.56 5.00 19.04
CA ALA A 46 -5.61 6.05 20.06
C ALA A 46 -4.28 6.79 20.27
N HIS A 47 -3.12 6.13 20.15
CA HIS A 47 -1.82 6.81 20.15
C HIS A 47 -1.71 7.77 18.97
N MET A 48 -2.12 7.34 17.77
CA MET A 48 -2.13 8.20 16.59
C MET A 48 -3.03 9.42 16.78
N GLU A 49 -4.25 9.21 17.30
CA GLU A 49 -5.19 10.30 17.57
C GLU A 49 -4.67 11.26 18.65
N THR A 50 -4.03 10.73 19.70
CA THR A 50 -3.38 11.56 20.72
C THR A 50 -2.20 12.35 20.15
N GLY A 51 -1.38 11.73 19.29
CA GLY A 51 -0.27 12.41 18.62
C GLY A 51 -0.74 13.56 17.72
N LEU A 52 -1.83 13.37 16.97
CA LEU A 52 -2.46 14.41 16.15
C LEU A 52 -2.96 15.58 17.01
N ILE A 53 -3.61 15.28 18.13
CA ILE A 53 -4.10 16.29 19.08
C ILE A 53 -2.92 17.04 19.72
N TYR A 54 -1.88 16.32 20.13
CA TYR A 54 -0.67 16.93 20.69
C TYR A 54 0.00 17.87 19.68
N MET A 55 0.14 17.49 18.41
CA MET A 55 0.70 18.38 17.37
C MET A 55 -0.12 19.67 17.17
N GLY A 56 -1.44 19.61 17.34
CA GLY A 56 -2.31 20.78 17.31
C GLY A 56 -2.06 21.73 18.49
N ILE A 57 -1.91 21.17 19.69
CA ILE A 57 -1.67 21.90 20.94
C ILE A 57 -0.22 22.41 21.04
N GLU A 58 0.76 21.67 20.53
CA GLU A 58 2.18 21.96 20.65
C GLU A 58 2.56 23.28 19.94
N LYS A 59 1.93 23.58 18.80
CA LYS A 59 2.21 24.79 18.01
C LYS A 59 2.05 26.09 18.82
N PRO A 60 0.88 26.41 19.42
CA PRO A 60 0.75 27.59 20.27
C PRO A 60 1.59 27.50 21.55
N MET A 61 1.84 26.29 22.09
CA MET A 61 2.66 26.12 23.30
C MET A 61 4.13 26.54 23.10
N ILE A 62 4.75 26.18 21.97
CA ILE A 62 6.18 26.50 21.70
C ILE A 62 6.43 28.00 21.67
N VAL A 63 5.45 28.79 21.22
CA VAL A 63 5.55 30.26 21.14
C VAL A 63 5.00 30.97 22.37
N GLY A 64 4.55 30.24 23.39
CA GLY A 64 3.98 30.80 24.62
C GLY A 64 2.59 31.42 24.46
N ASP A 65 1.83 31.04 23.43
CA ASP A 65 0.47 31.54 23.21
C ASP A 65 -0.54 30.75 24.07
N ASN A 66 -0.76 31.26 25.29
CA ASN A 66 -1.73 30.69 26.23
C ASN A 66 -3.16 30.75 25.70
N LYS A 67 -3.51 31.78 24.90
CA LYS A 67 -4.86 31.94 24.36
C LYS A 67 -5.10 30.93 23.23
N GLY A 68 -4.16 30.80 22.31
CA GLY A 68 -4.20 29.79 21.26
C GLY A 68 -4.25 28.37 21.81
N THR A 69 -3.49 28.08 22.88
CA THR A 69 -3.54 26.77 23.55
C THR A 69 -4.93 26.49 24.15
N ALA A 70 -5.55 27.47 24.81
CA ALA A 70 -6.92 27.34 25.34
C ALA A 70 -7.98 27.19 24.24
N ASP A 71 -7.81 27.88 23.10
CA ASP A 71 -8.69 27.76 21.94
C ASP A 71 -8.62 26.34 21.33
N GLU A 72 -7.45 25.70 21.29
CA GLU A 72 -7.32 24.30 20.85
C GLU A 72 -8.06 23.33 21.77
N PHE A 73 -7.95 23.46 23.10
CA PHE A 73 -8.75 22.64 24.03
C PHE A 73 -10.27 22.87 23.87
N SER A 74 -10.68 24.10 23.56
CA SER A 74 -12.07 24.42 23.25
C SER A 74 -12.55 23.78 21.93
N LYS A 75 -11.68 23.72 20.91
CA LYS A 75 -11.95 22.98 19.66
C LYS A 75 -12.06 21.48 19.91
N ILE A 76 -11.20 20.92 20.76
CA ILE A 76 -11.28 19.49 21.13
C ILE A 76 -12.62 19.19 21.78
N LYS A 77 -13.02 19.99 22.77
CA LYS A 77 -14.31 19.86 23.48
C LYS A 77 -15.51 19.93 22.53
N SER A 78 -15.49 20.85 21.56
CA SER A 78 -16.61 21.07 20.63
C SER A 78 -16.70 20.06 19.49
N LYS A 79 -15.57 19.56 18.99
CA LYS A 79 -15.51 18.63 17.84
C LYS A 79 -15.46 17.16 18.26
N PHE A 80 -14.85 16.84 19.39
CA PHE A 80 -14.55 15.47 19.81
C PHE A 80 -15.18 15.17 21.18
N GLY A 81 -16.51 15.05 21.22
CA GLY A 81 -17.25 14.81 22.46
C GLY A 81 -16.98 13.46 23.17
N HIS A 82 -16.17 12.60 22.56
CA HIS A 82 -15.72 11.31 23.13
C HIS A 82 -14.29 11.39 23.70
N ILE A 83 -13.65 12.56 23.62
CA ILE A 83 -12.31 12.84 24.13
C ILE A 83 -12.42 13.81 25.29
N THR A 84 -11.78 13.47 26.40
CA THR A 84 -11.50 14.42 27.48
C THR A 84 -10.00 14.56 27.60
N ALA A 85 -9.49 15.79 27.51
CA ALA A 85 -8.06 16.06 27.56
C ALA A 85 -7.74 17.04 28.68
N TYR A 86 -6.61 16.82 29.34
CA TYR A 86 -6.09 17.64 30.42
C TYR A 86 -4.61 17.91 30.16
N MET A 87 -4.21 19.16 30.19
CA MET A 87 -2.81 19.55 30.28
C MET A 87 -2.51 19.84 31.75
N THR A 88 -1.43 19.28 32.26
CA THR A 88 -0.95 19.51 33.62
C THR A 88 0.39 20.21 33.61
N SER A 89 0.66 21.00 34.64
CA SER A 89 1.99 21.55 34.93
C SER A 89 2.91 20.48 35.55
N TYR A 90 4.21 20.78 35.67
CA TYR A 90 5.16 19.96 36.42
C TYR A 90 4.72 19.66 37.87
N ALA A 91 3.89 20.52 38.46
CA ALA A 91 3.32 20.35 39.79
C ALA A 91 2.05 19.47 39.83
N GLY A 92 1.60 18.92 38.69
CA GLY A 92 0.39 18.09 38.58
C GLY A 92 -0.94 18.84 38.50
N ASN A 93 -0.92 20.17 38.66
CA ASN A 93 -2.14 20.98 38.52
C ASN A 93 -2.55 21.11 37.05
N ILE A 94 -3.85 20.95 36.79
CA ILE A 94 -4.47 21.09 35.46
C ILE A 94 -4.43 22.56 35.02
N THR A 95 -3.71 22.84 33.93
CA THR A 95 -3.53 24.17 33.33
C THR A 95 -4.49 24.41 32.18
N TYR A 96 -4.77 23.39 31.37
CA TYR A 96 -5.75 23.42 30.29
C TYR A 96 -6.62 22.16 30.36
N SER A 97 -7.90 22.27 30.02
CA SER A 97 -8.83 21.15 30.13
C SER A 97 -9.97 21.31 29.15
N THR A 98 -10.50 20.19 28.67
CA THR A 98 -11.81 20.16 27.99
C THR A 98 -12.97 20.21 28.98
N ASP A 99 -12.72 20.01 30.28
CA ASP A 99 -13.67 20.19 31.38
C ASP A 99 -13.25 21.37 32.26
N ASP A 100 -13.87 22.53 32.04
CA ASP A 100 -13.54 23.79 32.71
C ASP A 100 -13.66 23.70 34.25
N THR A 101 -14.46 22.75 34.78
CA THR A 101 -14.65 22.57 36.23
C THR A 101 -13.42 21.98 36.93
N THR A 102 -12.47 21.47 36.16
CA THR A 102 -11.24 20.80 36.63
C THR A 102 -10.01 21.70 36.62
N LEU A 103 -10.10 22.88 35.99
CA LEU A 103 -8.99 23.82 35.90
C LEU A 103 -8.45 24.22 37.28
N ARG A 104 -7.11 24.31 37.38
CA ARG A 104 -6.36 24.67 38.59
C ARG A 104 -6.49 23.70 39.76
N LYS A 105 -7.04 22.50 39.54
CA LYS A 105 -7.03 21.40 40.51
C LYS A 105 -5.92 20.42 40.17
N ASP A 106 -5.45 19.68 41.16
CA ASP A 106 -4.54 18.55 40.98
C ASP A 106 -5.26 17.43 40.22
N PHE A 107 -4.68 16.96 39.10
CA PHE A 107 -5.27 15.89 38.31
C PHE A 107 -5.45 14.60 39.13
N ALA A 108 -4.48 14.25 39.97
CA ALA A 108 -4.55 13.03 40.80
C ALA A 108 -5.69 13.07 41.83
N ALA A 109 -6.14 14.27 42.23
CA ALA A 109 -7.27 14.46 43.13
C ALA A 109 -8.62 14.49 42.42
N VAL A 110 -8.64 14.82 41.11
CA VAL A 110 -9.86 14.92 40.30
C VAL A 110 -10.17 13.60 39.58
N GLU A 111 -9.15 12.85 39.19
CA GLU A 111 -9.33 11.57 38.52
C GLU A 111 -9.87 10.50 39.50
N ALA A 112 -10.95 9.83 39.09
CA ALA A 112 -11.59 8.81 39.92
C ALA A 112 -10.88 7.46 39.83
N ASP A 113 -10.23 7.19 38.70
CA ASP A 113 -9.48 5.94 38.49
C ASP A 113 -8.06 6.03 39.09
N LYS A 114 -7.77 5.12 40.02
CA LYS A 114 -6.48 5.12 40.75
C LYS A 114 -5.30 4.68 39.89
N GLU A 115 -5.52 3.87 38.85
CA GLU A 115 -4.45 3.45 37.96
C GLU A 115 -4.03 4.60 37.04
N LEU A 116 -4.99 5.34 36.49
CA LEU A 116 -4.70 6.52 35.66
C LEU A 116 -4.08 7.65 36.48
N ALA A 117 -4.56 7.90 37.70
CA ALA A 117 -3.96 8.85 38.62
C ALA A 117 -2.52 8.43 39.00
N GLY A 118 -2.29 7.14 39.26
CA GLY A 118 -0.95 6.61 39.54
C GLY A 118 0.00 6.73 38.36
N LEU A 119 -0.51 6.56 37.14
CA LEU A 119 0.25 6.73 35.91
C LEU A 119 0.68 8.18 35.70
N HIS A 120 -0.23 9.14 35.93
CA HIS A 120 0.07 10.57 35.94
C HIS A 120 1.21 10.91 36.92
N VAL A 121 1.10 10.46 38.19
CA VAL A 121 2.13 10.72 39.21
C VAL A 121 3.49 10.12 38.84
N ARG A 122 3.51 8.93 38.23
CA ARG A 122 4.76 8.33 37.70
C ARG A 122 5.34 9.17 36.58
N GLY A 123 4.51 9.62 35.64
CA GLY A 123 4.97 10.31 34.45
C GLY A 123 5.45 11.74 34.68
N LEU A 124 5.10 12.37 35.81
CA LEU A 124 5.72 13.63 36.24
C LEU A 124 7.16 13.44 36.73
N LYS A 125 7.56 12.21 37.10
CA LYS A 125 8.92 11.90 37.57
C LYS A 125 9.84 11.38 36.47
N GLN A 126 9.28 10.68 35.49
CA GLN A 126 10.01 10.09 34.37
C GLN A 126 9.21 10.23 33.08
N PRO A 127 9.84 10.45 31.91
CA PRO A 127 9.12 10.52 30.65
C PRO A 127 8.39 9.20 30.38
N ILE A 128 7.07 9.26 30.24
CA ILE A 128 6.25 8.11 29.85
C ILE A 128 5.33 8.48 28.68
N GLU A 129 5.03 7.45 27.90
CA GLU A 129 3.98 7.44 26.89
C GLU A 129 3.24 6.11 27.05
N GLU A 130 2.29 6.07 27.98
CA GLU A 130 1.60 4.84 28.38
C GLU A 130 0.08 5.05 28.29
N ALA A 131 -0.63 4.00 27.84
CA ALA A 131 -2.08 3.98 27.75
C ALA A 131 -2.67 2.73 28.42
N ILE A 132 -3.68 2.92 29.26
CA ILE A 132 -4.35 1.89 30.05
C ILE A 132 -5.86 1.91 29.81
N PHE A 133 -6.47 0.73 29.81
CA PHE A 133 -7.92 0.60 29.73
C PHE A 133 -8.52 0.67 31.14
N ILE A 134 -9.43 1.60 31.36
CA ILE A 134 -10.13 1.79 32.64
C ILE A 134 -11.63 1.69 32.43
N ASP A 135 -12.34 1.28 33.47
CA ASP A 135 -13.81 1.19 33.47
C ASP A 135 -14.36 2.32 34.35
N GLN A 136 -15.07 3.26 33.74
CA GLN A 136 -15.55 4.45 34.46
C GLN A 136 -16.99 4.78 34.04
N ASN A 137 -17.90 4.83 35.02
CA ASN A 137 -19.33 5.13 34.80
C ASN A 137 -20.01 4.24 33.73
N GLY A 138 -19.63 2.97 33.67
CA GLY A 138 -20.18 2.01 32.68
C GLY A 138 -19.63 2.18 31.26
N LYS A 139 -18.63 3.04 31.07
CA LYS A 139 -17.92 3.22 29.79
C LYS A 139 -16.53 2.60 29.86
N LYS A 140 -16.07 2.08 28.72
CA LYS A 140 -14.69 1.64 28.54
C LYS A 140 -13.88 2.83 28.05
N ILE A 141 -12.96 3.30 28.89
CA ILE A 141 -12.13 4.46 28.60
C ILE A 141 -10.70 3.98 28.38
N LEU A 142 -10.04 4.50 27.35
CA LEU A 142 -8.59 4.39 27.21
C LEU A 142 -7.98 5.68 27.76
N GLY A 143 -7.37 5.58 28.94
CA GLY A 143 -6.65 6.66 29.59
C GLY A 143 -5.19 6.63 29.17
N SER A 144 -4.68 7.74 28.65
CA SER A 144 -3.32 7.85 28.15
C SER A 144 -2.60 9.04 28.76
N VAL A 145 -1.32 8.86 29.07
CA VAL A 145 -0.48 9.87 29.72
C VAL A 145 0.78 10.07 28.90
N PHE A 146 0.99 11.31 28.47
CA PHE A 146 2.13 11.74 27.66
C PHE A 146 2.91 12.80 28.42
N SER A 147 4.12 12.46 28.84
CA SER A 147 5.00 13.41 29.53
C SER A 147 5.65 14.38 28.54
N ILE A 148 5.58 15.67 28.83
CA ILE A 148 6.20 16.72 28.04
C ILE A 148 7.60 16.98 28.59
N ALA A 149 8.60 16.39 27.94
CA ALA A 149 10.00 16.58 28.31
C ALA A 149 10.46 18.02 28.07
N ASN A 150 11.29 18.55 28.97
CA ASN A 150 11.90 19.86 28.81
C ASN A 150 13.04 19.80 27.80
N GLN A 151 12.74 20.18 26.56
CA GLN A 151 13.72 20.19 25.46
C GLN A 151 14.40 21.57 25.36
N ARG A 152 15.57 21.65 24.72
CA ARG A 152 16.34 22.90 24.56
C ARG A 152 15.52 24.09 24.03
N ARG A 153 14.54 23.82 23.15
CA ARG A 153 13.63 24.83 22.60
C ARG A 153 12.69 25.46 23.64
N CYS A 154 12.45 24.79 24.77
CA CYS A 154 11.58 25.25 25.84
C CYS A 154 12.32 26.05 26.93
N TYR A 155 13.65 26.07 26.90
CA TYR A 155 14.47 26.70 27.95
C TYR A 155 14.27 28.20 28.05
N HIS A 156 13.95 28.86 26.94
CA HIS A 156 13.69 30.29 26.90
C HIS A 156 12.52 30.71 27.81
N CYS A 157 11.51 29.84 27.98
CA CYS A 157 10.33 30.12 28.78
C CYS A 157 10.32 29.42 30.14
N HIS A 158 10.94 28.23 30.25
CA HIS A 158 10.86 27.39 31.45
C HIS A 158 12.19 27.15 32.19
N GLY A 159 13.33 27.55 31.61
CA GLY A 159 14.67 27.23 32.14
C GLY A 159 15.04 25.74 32.04
N GLU A 160 16.22 25.36 32.54
CA GLU A 160 16.74 23.98 32.47
C GLU A 160 16.42 23.12 33.70
N SER A 161 15.84 23.69 34.75
CA SER A 161 15.81 23.08 36.09
C SER A 161 14.86 21.87 36.22
N GLU A 162 13.77 21.85 35.46
CA GLU A 162 12.78 20.77 35.50
C GLU A 162 12.90 19.89 34.26
N PRO A 163 13.09 18.55 34.38
CA PRO A 163 13.22 17.67 33.22
C PRO A 163 11.89 17.42 32.50
N ILE A 164 10.76 17.65 33.16
CA ILE A 164 9.40 17.45 32.64
C ILE A 164 8.59 18.71 32.94
N LEU A 165 8.05 19.34 31.90
CA LEU A 165 7.33 20.62 32.02
C LEU A 165 5.86 20.43 32.42
N GLY A 166 5.34 19.23 32.19
CA GLY A 166 3.95 18.90 32.37
C GLY A 166 3.58 17.61 31.65
N GLN A 167 2.29 17.32 31.59
CA GLN A 167 1.78 16.16 30.88
C GLN A 167 0.47 16.45 30.18
N LEU A 168 0.29 15.83 29.01
CA LEU A 168 -1.01 15.69 28.38
C LEU A 168 -1.62 14.36 28.84
N VAL A 169 -2.73 14.44 29.57
CA VAL A 169 -3.54 13.29 29.95
C VAL A 169 -4.80 13.29 29.11
N MET A 170 -5.07 12.18 28.43
CA MET A 170 -6.23 12.03 27.57
C MET A 170 -7.07 10.82 27.96
N LYS A 171 -8.37 10.95 27.79
CA LYS A 171 -9.36 9.91 28.07
C LYS A 171 -10.24 9.78 26.84
N LEU A 172 -10.13 8.65 26.16
CA LEU A 172 -10.88 8.33 24.97
C LEU A 172 -11.98 7.33 25.31
N ASP A 173 -13.24 7.67 25.02
CA ASP A 173 -14.36 6.73 25.16
C ASP A 173 -14.35 5.72 24.01
N VAL A 174 -13.84 4.53 24.30
CA VAL A 174 -13.72 3.41 23.35
C VAL A 174 -14.85 2.39 23.54
N THR A 175 -15.94 2.73 24.24
CA THR A 175 -17.02 1.78 24.56
C THR A 175 -17.61 1.14 23.32
N ASN A 176 -17.82 1.91 22.25
CA ASN A 176 -18.39 1.38 21.00
C ASN A 176 -17.42 0.41 20.29
N ALA A 177 -16.13 0.75 20.25
CA ALA A 177 -15.11 -0.12 19.66
C ALA A 177 -14.93 -1.40 20.50
N TRP A 178 -14.94 -1.27 21.83
CA TRP A 178 -14.81 -2.38 22.76
C TRP A 178 -16.00 -3.35 22.68
N THR A 179 -17.23 -2.83 22.68
CA THR A 179 -18.44 -3.65 22.53
C THR A 179 -18.54 -4.29 21.15
N ALA A 180 -18.09 -3.61 20.08
CA ALA A 180 -18.00 -4.21 18.76
C ALA A 180 -17.01 -5.39 18.74
N MET A 181 -15.84 -5.23 19.37
CA MET A 181 -14.86 -6.31 19.55
C MET A 181 -15.43 -7.49 20.34
N GLU A 182 -16.07 -7.24 21.48
CA GLU A 182 -16.70 -8.31 22.29
C GLU A 182 -17.79 -9.05 21.51
N ASN A 183 -18.62 -8.33 20.78
CA ASN A 183 -19.65 -8.93 19.92
C ASN A 183 -19.05 -9.76 18.79
N GLN A 184 -17.94 -9.32 18.18
CA GLN A 184 -17.24 -10.06 17.15
C GLN A 184 -16.60 -11.35 17.70
N LEU A 185 -15.93 -11.26 18.86
CA LEU A 185 -15.38 -12.43 19.57
C LEU A 185 -16.47 -13.42 19.98
N LEU A 186 -17.64 -12.93 20.42
CA LEU A 186 -18.77 -13.78 20.76
C LEU A 186 -19.33 -14.49 19.52
N ARG A 187 -19.51 -13.77 18.41
CA ARG A 187 -19.98 -14.35 17.14
C ARG A 187 -19.02 -15.40 16.60
N SER A 188 -17.70 -15.15 16.60
CA SER A 188 -16.71 -16.13 16.15
C SER A 188 -16.71 -17.37 17.06
N SER A 189 -16.81 -17.18 18.37
CA SER A 189 -16.89 -18.28 19.36
C SER A 189 -18.13 -19.15 19.15
N ILE A 190 -19.30 -18.54 18.90
CA ILE A 190 -20.55 -19.26 18.61
C ILE A 190 -20.43 -20.05 17.30
N MET A 191 -19.93 -19.42 16.24
CA MET A 191 -19.74 -20.07 14.94
C MET A 191 -18.76 -21.26 15.04
N GLY A 192 -17.68 -21.09 15.79
CA GLY A 192 -16.73 -22.16 16.10
C GLY A 192 -17.39 -23.32 16.85
N ALA A 193 -18.14 -23.05 17.93
CA ALA A 193 -18.82 -24.08 18.70
C ALA A 193 -19.84 -24.88 17.86
N VAL A 194 -20.60 -24.21 16.98
CA VAL A 194 -21.52 -24.86 16.03
C VAL A 194 -20.76 -25.74 15.04
N GLY A 195 -19.65 -25.25 14.48
CA GLY A 195 -18.80 -26.02 13.58
C GLY A 195 -18.22 -27.28 14.24
N LEU A 196 -17.76 -27.18 15.48
CA LEU A 196 -17.24 -28.31 16.26
C LEU A 196 -18.31 -29.37 16.51
N LEU A 197 -19.53 -28.96 16.90
CA LEU A 197 -20.65 -29.89 17.10
C LEU A 197 -21.04 -30.59 15.80
N ALA A 198 -21.07 -29.87 14.68
CA ALA A 198 -21.35 -30.45 13.37
C ALA A 198 -20.29 -31.47 12.94
N LEU A 199 -19.00 -31.17 13.17
CA LEU A 199 -17.90 -32.07 12.84
C LEU A 199 -17.91 -33.34 13.72
N ILE A 200 -18.17 -33.20 15.02
CA ILE A 200 -18.33 -34.36 15.93
C ILE A 200 -19.51 -35.23 15.48
N ALA A 201 -20.65 -34.62 15.15
CA ALA A 201 -21.81 -35.37 14.64
C ALA A 201 -21.49 -36.12 13.33
N PHE A 202 -20.83 -35.45 12.38
CA PHE A 202 -20.44 -36.04 11.11
C PHE A 202 -19.45 -37.20 11.29
N THR A 203 -18.41 -37.03 12.11
CA THR A 203 -17.41 -38.08 12.36
C THR A 203 -18.02 -39.31 13.02
N VAL A 204 -18.91 -39.14 14.00
CA VAL A 204 -19.64 -40.24 14.64
C VAL A 204 -20.53 -40.98 13.63
N LEU A 205 -21.25 -40.23 12.77
CA LEU A 205 -22.11 -40.82 11.74
C LEU A 205 -21.29 -41.58 10.69
N ALA A 206 -20.17 -41.03 10.24
CA ALA A 206 -19.27 -41.66 9.29
C ALA A 206 -18.67 -42.97 9.85
N ILE A 207 -18.14 -42.96 11.07
CA ILE A 207 -17.60 -44.17 11.72
C ILE A 207 -18.68 -45.24 11.85
N ARG A 208 -19.91 -44.84 12.25
CA ARG A 208 -21.02 -45.78 12.39
C ARG A 208 -21.42 -46.41 11.05
N HIS A 209 -21.42 -45.62 9.98
CA HIS A 209 -21.81 -46.07 8.65
C HIS A 209 -20.74 -46.95 8.00
N PHE A 210 -19.49 -46.49 7.96
CA PHE A 210 -18.42 -47.13 7.21
C PHE A 210 -17.79 -48.33 7.96
N LEU A 211 -17.67 -48.28 9.29
CA LEU A 211 -16.97 -49.32 10.06
C LEU A 211 -17.93 -50.21 10.87
N ILE A 212 -18.69 -49.62 11.79
CA ILE A 212 -19.43 -50.37 12.83
C ILE A 212 -20.50 -51.30 12.23
N ARG A 213 -21.26 -50.82 11.23
CA ARG A 213 -22.31 -51.62 10.57
C ARG A 213 -21.77 -52.81 9.79
N ARG A 214 -20.57 -52.71 9.21
CA ARG A 214 -19.96 -53.79 8.41
C ARG A 214 -19.38 -54.88 9.32
N ILE A 215 -18.66 -54.49 10.37
CA ILE A 215 -18.08 -55.42 11.36
C ILE A 215 -19.18 -56.23 12.07
N SER A 216 -20.28 -55.59 12.46
CA SER A 216 -21.38 -56.28 13.16
C SER A 216 -22.06 -57.34 12.29
N ARG A 217 -22.14 -57.13 10.96
CA ARG A 217 -22.68 -58.13 10.01
C ARG A 217 -21.75 -59.34 9.85
N LEU A 218 -20.44 -59.10 9.74
CA LEU A 218 -19.44 -60.17 9.65
C LEU A 218 -19.48 -61.12 10.85
N VAL A 219 -19.57 -60.56 12.07
CA VAL A 219 -19.68 -61.35 13.30
C VAL A 219 -20.98 -62.17 13.33
N ALA A 220 -22.09 -61.61 12.89
CA ALA A 220 -23.39 -62.31 12.85
C ALA A 220 -23.39 -63.48 11.84
N ASN A 221 -22.84 -63.29 10.65
CA ASN A 221 -22.77 -64.32 9.61
C ASN A 221 -21.83 -65.47 10.00
N ALA A 222 -20.68 -65.15 10.60
CA ALA A 222 -19.76 -66.16 11.14
C ALA A 222 -20.42 -67.02 12.24
N GLY A 223 -21.27 -66.41 13.09
CA GLY A 223 -22.06 -67.13 14.10
C GLY A 223 -23.08 -68.11 13.51
N GLN A 224 -23.68 -67.81 12.35
CA GLN A 224 -24.62 -68.71 11.69
C GLN A 224 -23.94 -69.93 11.03
N VAL A 225 -22.75 -69.76 10.47
CA VAL A 225 -21.94 -70.86 9.93
C VAL A 225 -21.51 -71.82 11.05
N ALA A 226 -21.10 -71.28 12.20
CA ALA A 226 -20.78 -72.09 13.38
C ALA A 226 -21.98 -72.90 13.91
N ALA A 227 -23.20 -72.44 13.65
CA ALA A 227 -24.44 -73.13 14.01
C ALA A 227 -24.92 -74.18 12.96
N GLY A 228 -24.11 -74.46 11.93
CA GLY A 228 -24.37 -75.51 10.95
C GLY A 228 -25.12 -75.06 9.69
N ASN A 229 -25.43 -73.76 9.54
CA ASN A 229 -26.01 -73.22 8.32
C ASN A 229 -24.90 -72.88 7.30
N LEU A 230 -24.61 -73.80 6.39
CA LEU A 230 -23.60 -73.62 5.33
C LEU A 230 -24.14 -72.89 4.08
N ALA A 231 -25.37 -72.36 4.12
CA ALA A 231 -25.96 -71.56 3.04
C ALA A 231 -25.81 -70.03 3.26
N VAL A 232 -25.07 -69.62 4.28
CA VAL A 232 -24.86 -68.21 4.62
C VAL A 232 -23.89 -67.58 3.64
N GLU A 233 -24.32 -66.52 2.95
CA GLU A 233 -23.48 -65.75 2.05
C GLU A 233 -22.69 -64.68 2.82
N PHE A 234 -21.37 -64.67 2.60
CA PHE A 234 -20.49 -63.60 3.05
C PHE A 234 -20.41 -62.55 1.94
N ASP A 235 -21.03 -61.40 2.17
CA ASP A 235 -21.14 -60.28 1.21
C ASP A 235 -19.74 -59.81 0.74
N GLN A 236 -19.57 -59.63 -0.57
CA GLN A 236 -18.30 -59.37 -1.25
C GLN A 236 -18.08 -57.89 -1.60
N GLN A 237 -18.90 -56.98 -1.09
CA GLN A 237 -18.81 -55.56 -1.48
C GLN A 237 -17.79 -54.76 -0.65
N GLY A 238 -16.56 -54.65 -1.18
CA GLY A 238 -15.54 -53.70 -0.72
C GLY A 238 -14.13 -54.04 -1.25
N LYS A 239 -13.18 -53.11 -1.10
CA LYS A 239 -11.74 -53.32 -1.39
C LYS A 239 -10.86 -53.14 -0.14
N ASP A 240 -11.50 -53.00 1.02
CA ASP A 240 -10.84 -52.77 2.30
C ASP A 240 -10.52 -54.10 3.01
N GLU A 241 -9.77 -54.02 4.11
CA GLU A 241 -9.34 -55.17 4.89
C GLU A 241 -10.53 -55.98 5.44
N LEU A 242 -11.70 -55.36 5.63
CA LEU A 242 -12.93 -56.02 6.07
C LEU A 242 -13.56 -56.87 4.95
N ALA A 243 -13.50 -56.42 3.69
CA ALA A 243 -13.95 -57.18 2.53
C ALA A 243 -13.06 -58.40 2.25
N THR A 244 -11.74 -58.25 2.42
CA THR A 244 -10.79 -59.38 2.31
C THR A 244 -11.10 -60.46 3.35
N LEU A 245 -11.34 -60.06 4.61
CA LEU A 245 -11.72 -60.99 5.69
C LEU A 245 -13.05 -61.70 5.43
N SER A 246 -14.05 -61.01 4.87
CA SER A 246 -15.33 -61.60 4.42
C SER A 246 -15.12 -62.70 3.37
N THR A 247 -14.24 -62.42 2.41
CA THR A 247 -13.95 -63.29 1.26
C THR A 247 -13.26 -64.58 1.68
N ASP A 248 -12.28 -64.51 2.59
CA ASP A 248 -11.52 -65.69 3.01
C ASP A 248 -12.35 -66.65 3.88
N ILE A 249 -13.26 -66.12 4.70
CA ILE A 249 -14.24 -66.95 5.45
C ILE A 249 -15.20 -67.66 4.47
N GLY A 250 -15.64 -66.98 3.40
CA GLY A 250 -16.48 -67.58 2.36
C GLY A 250 -15.78 -68.72 1.58
N LYS A 251 -14.48 -68.59 1.28
CA LYS A 251 -13.69 -69.64 0.61
C LYS A 251 -13.54 -70.90 1.46
N MET A 252 -13.39 -70.75 2.78
CA MET A 252 -13.31 -71.88 3.72
C MET A 252 -14.61 -72.70 3.75
N VAL A 253 -15.77 -72.04 3.70
CA VAL A 253 -17.09 -72.69 3.67
C VAL A 253 -17.33 -73.41 2.32
N ALA A 254 -16.83 -72.85 1.22
CA ALA A 254 -16.96 -73.45 -0.11
C ALA A 254 -16.18 -74.76 -0.27
N GLN A 255 -14.96 -74.87 0.29
CA GLN A 255 -14.14 -76.08 0.19
C GLN A 255 -14.72 -77.33 0.89
N LEU A 256 -15.60 -77.15 1.89
CA LEU A 256 -16.30 -78.24 2.57
C LEU A 256 -17.42 -78.86 1.71
N LYS A 257 -17.95 -78.09 0.75
CA LYS A 257 -19.04 -78.51 -0.16
C LYS A 257 -18.53 -79.38 -1.31
N ASP A 258 -17.25 -79.25 -1.66
CA ASP A 258 -16.67 -79.77 -2.90
C ASP A 258 -16.16 -81.23 -2.83
N LYS A 259 -15.93 -81.78 -1.63
CA LYS A 259 -15.37 -83.13 -1.48
C LYS A 259 -16.39 -84.29 -1.54
N LEU A 260 -17.70 -84.04 -1.65
CA LEU A 260 -18.75 -85.08 -1.71
C LEU A 260 -19.36 -85.33 -3.11
N GLY A 261 -19.04 -84.53 -4.15
CA GLY A 261 -19.66 -84.60 -5.49
C GLY A 261 -18.81 -85.23 -6.61
N PHE A 262 -17.68 -85.86 -6.28
CA PHE A 262 -16.60 -86.07 -7.24
C PHE A 262 -16.81 -87.19 -8.29
N SER A 263 -17.59 -88.26 -8.03
CA SER A 263 -17.65 -89.39 -8.98
C SER A 263 -18.84 -89.37 -9.96
N GLU A 264 -19.91 -88.63 -9.66
CA GLU A 264 -20.98 -88.27 -10.62
C GLU A 264 -20.66 -86.95 -11.34
N GLY A 265 -19.78 -86.13 -10.75
CA GLY A 265 -19.33 -84.85 -11.26
C GLY A 265 -18.32 -84.91 -12.41
N VAL A 266 -17.65 -86.03 -12.68
CA VAL A 266 -16.62 -86.07 -13.77
C VAL A 266 -17.23 -86.16 -15.16
N LEU A 267 -18.34 -86.90 -15.37
CA LEU A 267 -19.02 -86.98 -16.67
C LEU A 267 -20.07 -85.87 -16.86
N ASN A 268 -20.71 -85.40 -15.78
CA ASN A 268 -21.53 -84.18 -15.80
C ASN A 268 -20.67 -82.89 -15.78
N GLY A 269 -19.39 -82.97 -15.41
CA GLY A 269 -18.47 -81.84 -15.29
C GLY A 269 -17.67 -81.54 -16.56
N ILE A 270 -17.86 -82.31 -17.64
CA ILE A 270 -17.37 -81.92 -18.97
C ILE A 270 -18.21 -80.74 -19.46
N ALA A 271 -17.78 -79.52 -19.08
CA ALA A 271 -18.44 -78.26 -19.43
C ALA A 271 -18.27 -77.86 -20.90
N ALA A 272 -17.34 -78.51 -21.62
CA ALA A 272 -17.13 -78.26 -23.04
C ALA A 272 -18.16 -79.04 -23.88
N PRO A 273 -18.81 -78.42 -24.88
CA PRO A 273 -19.65 -79.10 -25.86
C PRO A 273 -18.98 -80.36 -26.43
N CYS A 274 -19.52 -81.53 -26.10
CA CYS A 274 -18.86 -82.81 -26.34
C CYS A 274 -19.83 -83.86 -26.89
N LEU A 275 -19.34 -84.62 -27.87
CA LEU A 275 -20.05 -85.73 -28.50
C LEU A 275 -19.11 -86.92 -28.67
N ILE A 276 -19.52 -88.07 -28.16
CA ILE A 276 -18.83 -89.36 -28.26
C ILE A 276 -19.65 -90.26 -29.19
N ILE A 277 -19.02 -90.73 -30.25
CA ILE A 277 -19.58 -91.76 -31.13
C ILE A 277 -18.81 -93.08 -30.96
N GLY A 278 -19.49 -94.20 -31.17
CA GLY A 278 -18.90 -95.53 -31.14
C GLY A 278 -18.23 -95.91 -32.47
N ALA A 279 -17.54 -97.04 -32.47
CA ALA A 279 -16.93 -97.63 -33.67
C ALA A 279 -17.96 -97.96 -34.78
N ASP A 280 -19.23 -98.11 -34.40
CA ASP A 280 -20.39 -98.29 -35.28
C ASP A 280 -20.93 -96.98 -35.89
N LYS A 281 -20.23 -95.86 -35.68
CA LYS A 281 -20.57 -94.50 -36.14
C LYS A 281 -21.82 -93.91 -35.49
N LYS A 282 -22.36 -94.54 -34.44
CA LYS A 282 -23.54 -94.07 -33.71
C LYS A 282 -23.15 -93.29 -32.46
N ILE A 283 -24.00 -92.36 -32.05
CA ILE A 283 -23.77 -91.54 -30.86
C ILE A 283 -23.95 -92.40 -29.60
N LEU A 284 -22.87 -92.55 -28.82
CA LEU A 284 -22.87 -93.23 -27.53
C LEU A 284 -23.23 -92.27 -26.39
N TRP A 285 -22.80 -91.02 -26.52
CA TRP A 285 -23.00 -90.02 -25.49
C TRP A 285 -22.81 -88.61 -26.06
N LEU A 286 -23.59 -87.64 -25.59
CA LEU A 286 -23.35 -86.22 -25.77
C LEU A 286 -23.83 -85.46 -24.54
N ASN A 287 -23.26 -84.29 -24.28
CA ASN A 287 -23.71 -83.44 -23.19
C ASN A 287 -24.70 -82.35 -23.65
N GLN A 288 -25.40 -81.77 -22.67
CA GLN A 288 -26.34 -80.67 -22.92
C GLN A 288 -25.64 -79.45 -23.53
N HIS A 289 -24.38 -79.18 -23.16
CA HIS A 289 -23.62 -78.06 -23.71
C HIS A 289 -23.48 -78.09 -25.24
N LEU A 290 -23.41 -79.27 -25.87
CA LEU A 290 -23.40 -79.37 -27.33
C LEU A 290 -24.78 -79.13 -27.95
N CYS A 291 -25.85 -79.60 -27.30
CA CYS A 291 -27.21 -79.26 -27.71
C CYS A 291 -27.46 -77.75 -27.60
N ASP A 292 -27.01 -77.12 -26.52
CA ASP A 292 -27.15 -75.68 -26.30
C ASP A 292 -26.34 -74.87 -27.30
N LEU A 293 -25.08 -75.27 -27.59
CA LEU A 293 -24.22 -74.65 -28.60
C LEU A 293 -24.88 -74.63 -29.99
N LEU A 294 -25.56 -75.72 -30.34
CA LEU A 294 -26.24 -75.90 -31.63
C LEU A 294 -27.74 -75.51 -31.57
N GLU A 295 -28.20 -75.01 -30.42
CA GLU A 295 -29.57 -74.61 -30.10
C GLU A 295 -30.64 -75.69 -30.40
N LYS A 296 -30.27 -76.96 -30.21
CA LYS A 296 -31.15 -78.12 -30.40
C LYS A 296 -32.31 -78.09 -29.40
N THR A 297 -33.53 -78.32 -29.88
CA THR A 297 -34.74 -78.29 -29.05
C THR A 297 -35.01 -79.58 -28.28
N ALA A 298 -34.51 -80.72 -28.78
CA ALA A 298 -34.66 -82.02 -28.12
C ALA A 298 -33.51 -82.31 -27.14
N LYS A 299 -33.77 -83.18 -26.14
CA LYS A 299 -32.80 -83.51 -25.09
C LYS A 299 -31.67 -84.40 -25.61
N PRO A 300 -30.45 -84.35 -25.05
CA PRO A 300 -29.32 -85.20 -25.44
C PRO A 300 -29.66 -86.68 -25.62
N GLN A 301 -30.50 -87.24 -24.74
CA GLN A 301 -30.88 -88.65 -24.80
C GLN A 301 -31.62 -89.04 -26.10
N SER A 302 -32.36 -88.12 -26.73
CA SER A 302 -33.10 -88.43 -27.97
C SER A 302 -32.22 -88.60 -29.19
N PHE A 303 -30.94 -88.24 -29.10
CA PHE A 303 -29.98 -88.35 -30.21
C PHE A 303 -29.05 -89.56 -30.07
N LEU A 304 -29.13 -90.31 -28.97
CA LEU A 304 -28.34 -91.53 -28.77
C LEU A 304 -28.72 -92.59 -29.81
N GLY A 305 -27.73 -93.27 -30.37
CA GLY A 305 -27.92 -94.28 -31.41
C GLY A 305 -28.09 -93.73 -32.84
N LEU A 306 -28.26 -92.42 -33.04
CA LEU A 306 -28.23 -91.80 -34.37
C LEU A 306 -26.80 -91.67 -34.89
N THR A 307 -26.61 -91.42 -36.18
CA THR A 307 -25.28 -91.01 -36.69
C THR A 307 -25.06 -89.53 -36.44
N SER A 308 -23.81 -89.13 -36.22
CA SER A 308 -23.48 -87.69 -36.05
C SER A 308 -23.83 -86.82 -37.26
N GLY A 309 -23.93 -87.38 -38.48
CA GLY A 309 -24.39 -86.67 -39.68
C GLY A 309 -25.88 -86.32 -39.60
N LYS A 310 -26.69 -87.28 -39.11
CA LYS A 310 -28.11 -87.08 -38.81
C LYS A 310 -28.32 -86.02 -37.74
N PHE A 311 -27.51 -86.04 -36.70
CA PHE A 311 -27.58 -85.06 -35.61
C PHE A 311 -27.30 -83.62 -36.08
N LEU A 312 -26.27 -83.41 -36.91
CA LEU A 312 -25.85 -82.08 -37.34
C LEU A 312 -26.65 -81.53 -38.52
N TRP A 313 -26.96 -82.36 -39.53
CA TRP A 313 -27.53 -81.89 -40.80
C TRP A 313 -28.76 -82.68 -41.27
N ASN A 314 -29.31 -83.55 -40.41
CA ASN A 314 -30.43 -84.44 -40.72
C ASN A 314 -30.17 -85.43 -41.88
N ASP A 315 -28.90 -85.68 -42.23
CA ASP A 315 -28.44 -86.56 -43.31
C ASP A 315 -27.56 -87.69 -42.73
N GLU A 316 -28.04 -88.93 -42.77
CA GLU A 316 -27.35 -90.08 -42.16
C GLU A 316 -26.05 -90.45 -42.86
N ASN A 317 -25.93 -90.13 -44.15
CA ASN A 317 -24.77 -90.47 -44.99
C ASN A 317 -23.69 -89.39 -44.98
N ARG A 318 -23.96 -88.23 -44.37
CA ARG A 318 -23.02 -87.12 -44.32
C ARG A 318 -21.89 -87.40 -43.34
N GLU A 319 -20.67 -87.50 -43.87
CA GLU A 319 -19.48 -87.72 -43.05
C GLU A 319 -19.15 -86.49 -42.20
N THR A 320 -19.03 -86.73 -40.89
CA THR A 320 -18.67 -85.69 -39.91
C THR A 320 -17.20 -85.81 -39.53
N THR A 321 -16.64 -84.79 -38.87
CA THR A 321 -15.28 -84.87 -38.31
C THR A 321 -15.15 -86.01 -37.29
N ALA A 322 -16.23 -86.31 -36.55
CA ALA A 322 -16.31 -87.46 -35.64
C ALA A 322 -16.15 -88.80 -36.39
N VAL A 323 -16.93 -88.98 -37.47
CA VAL A 323 -16.93 -90.20 -38.29
C VAL A 323 -15.59 -90.38 -39.01
N ARG A 324 -15.00 -89.31 -39.54
CA ARG A 324 -13.67 -89.35 -40.17
C ARG A 324 -12.58 -89.80 -39.20
N ALA A 325 -12.65 -89.37 -37.93
CA ALA A 325 -11.70 -89.79 -36.90
C ALA A 325 -11.79 -91.29 -36.58
N VAL A 326 -13.00 -91.87 -36.58
CA VAL A 326 -13.21 -93.32 -36.44
C VAL A 326 -12.70 -94.07 -37.67
N LEU A 327 -13.06 -93.64 -38.89
CA LEU A 327 -12.70 -94.31 -40.14
C LEU A 327 -11.19 -94.37 -40.39
N HIS A 328 -10.48 -93.26 -40.14
CA HIS A 328 -9.04 -93.18 -40.42
C HIS A 328 -8.18 -93.36 -39.17
N ARG A 329 -8.78 -93.67 -38.01
CA ARG A 329 -8.08 -93.91 -36.73
C ARG A 329 -7.06 -92.82 -36.36
N LYS A 330 -7.35 -91.56 -36.70
CA LYS A 330 -6.48 -90.41 -36.40
C LYS A 330 -7.28 -89.20 -35.96
N LYS A 331 -6.63 -88.28 -35.26
CA LYS A 331 -7.23 -87.01 -34.86
C LYS A 331 -7.54 -86.15 -36.09
N PHE A 332 -8.71 -85.52 -36.10
CA PHE A 332 -9.07 -84.50 -37.08
C PHE A 332 -9.51 -83.22 -36.37
N VAL A 333 -9.10 -82.08 -36.92
CA VAL A 333 -9.57 -80.76 -36.51
C VAL A 333 -10.18 -80.09 -37.72
N ALA A 334 -11.36 -79.50 -37.55
CA ALA A 334 -12.02 -78.74 -38.60
C ALA A 334 -12.61 -77.46 -38.01
N GLU A 335 -12.30 -76.33 -38.63
CA GLU A 335 -12.92 -75.04 -38.32
C GLU A 335 -14.01 -74.74 -39.33
N ARG A 336 -15.22 -74.46 -38.84
CA ARG A 336 -16.37 -74.22 -39.71
C ARG A 336 -17.34 -73.24 -39.08
N GLU A 337 -18.04 -72.54 -39.95
CA GLU A 337 -19.23 -71.79 -39.60
C GLU A 337 -20.43 -72.74 -39.69
N LEU A 338 -21.20 -72.80 -38.61
CA LEU A 338 -22.38 -73.66 -38.56
C LEU A 338 -23.61 -72.85 -38.12
N PRO A 339 -24.71 -72.94 -38.89
CA PRO A 339 -25.99 -72.45 -38.42
C PRO A 339 -26.52 -73.40 -37.34
N THR A 340 -27.00 -72.81 -36.27
CA THR A 340 -27.76 -73.49 -35.20
C THR A 340 -29.18 -73.80 -35.67
N GLU A 341 -29.92 -74.63 -34.93
CA GLU A 341 -31.31 -75.00 -35.27
C GLU A 341 -32.27 -73.81 -35.35
N LYS A 342 -32.03 -72.73 -34.58
CA LYS A 342 -32.85 -71.50 -34.63
C LYS A 342 -32.30 -70.44 -35.60
N GLY A 343 -31.26 -70.75 -36.37
CA GLY A 343 -30.73 -69.88 -37.44
C GLY A 343 -29.59 -68.94 -37.04
N ASN A 344 -29.10 -68.96 -35.80
CA ASN A 344 -27.92 -68.20 -35.38
C ASN A 344 -26.63 -68.81 -35.94
N LEU A 345 -25.67 -67.98 -36.34
CA LEU A 345 -24.36 -68.41 -36.85
C LEU A 345 -23.34 -68.53 -35.70
N ARG A 346 -22.67 -69.68 -35.61
CA ARG A 346 -21.58 -69.94 -34.65
C ARG A 346 -20.30 -70.31 -35.38
N TYR A 347 -19.17 -69.77 -34.93
CA TYR A 347 -17.84 -70.16 -35.39
C TYR A 347 -17.28 -71.21 -34.45
N VAL A 348 -17.13 -72.43 -34.93
CA VAL A 348 -16.72 -73.56 -34.09
C VAL A 348 -15.50 -74.26 -34.65
N THR A 349 -14.57 -74.56 -33.76
CA THR A 349 -13.46 -75.48 -34.02
C THR A 349 -13.84 -76.84 -33.44
N VAL A 350 -13.99 -77.83 -34.31
CA VAL A 350 -14.39 -79.19 -33.94
C VAL A 350 -13.16 -80.10 -33.99
N THR A 351 -12.78 -80.63 -32.83
CA THR A 351 -11.67 -81.58 -32.71
C THR A 351 -12.23 -82.96 -32.41
N ALA A 352 -12.03 -83.91 -33.31
CA ALA A 352 -12.40 -85.31 -33.14
C ALA A 352 -11.16 -86.17 -32.92
N THR A 353 -11.14 -86.95 -31.85
CA THR A 353 -10.03 -87.85 -31.50
C THR A 353 -10.57 -89.26 -31.29
N PRO A 354 -10.01 -90.29 -31.96
CA PRO A 354 -10.39 -91.66 -31.68
C PRO A 354 -9.93 -92.07 -30.28
N PHE A 355 -10.72 -92.88 -29.59
CA PHE A 355 -10.31 -93.51 -28.32
C PHE A 355 -10.40 -95.02 -28.43
N PHE A 356 -9.55 -95.70 -27.67
CA PHE A 356 -9.32 -97.13 -27.73
C PHE A 356 -9.58 -97.73 -26.35
N ASP A 357 -9.92 -99.01 -26.29
CA ASP A 357 -9.92 -99.75 -25.04
C ASP A 357 -8.50 -100.12 -24.59
N MET A 358 -8.38 -100.79 -23.45
CA MET A 358 -7.11 -101.20 -22.83
C MET A 358 -6.32 -102.22 -23.69
N ASP A 359 -6.99 -102.89 -24.63
CA ASP A 359 -6.40 -103.84 -25.59
C ASP A 359 -6.14 -103.20 -26.97
N ASN A 360 -6.19 -101.86 -27.03
CA ASN A 360 -5.96 -101.03 -28.22
C ASN A 360 -6.96 -101.26 -29.37
N THR A 361 -8.16 -101.76 -29.04
CA THR A 361 -9.28 -101.86 -29.98
C THR A 361 -9.99 -100.52 -30.07
N LEU A 362 -10.25 -100.05 -31.29
CA LEU A 362 -10.93 -98.78 -31.52
C LEU A 362 -12.35 -98.83 -30.94
N MET A 363 -12.64 -97.98 -29.96
CA MET A 363 -13.95 -97.92 -29.31
C MET A 363 -14.86 -96.87 -29.93
N GLY A 364 -14.29 -95.80 -30.46
CA GLY A 364 -15.07 -94.71 -31.02
C GLY A 364 -14.25 -93.44 -31.23
N SER A 365 -14.92 -92.30 -31.35
CA SER A 365 -14.27 -91.00 -31.28
C SER A 365 -15.01 -90.06 -30.34
N VAL A 366 -14.24 -89.29 -29.59
CA VAL A 366 -14.73 -88.15 -28.81
C VAL A 366 -14.49 -86.88 -29.61
N THR A 367 -15.50 -86.03 -29.66
CA THR A 367 -15.43 -84.73 -30.30
C THR A 367 -15.66 -83.63 -29.29
N PHE A 368 -14.79 -82.62 -29.33
CA PHE A 368 -14.92 -81.38 -28.56
C PHE A 368 -15.14 -80.22 -29.52
N TRP A 369 -16.08 -79.36 -29.17
CA TRP A 369 -16.44 -78.19 -29.96
C TRP A 369 -16.12 -76.94 -29.16
N ASN A 370 -15.27 -76.10 -29.72
CA ASN A 370 -14.90 -74.83 -29.13
C ASN A 370 -15.59 -73.69 -29.87
N ASP A 371 -16.44 -72.90 -29.19
CA ASP A 371 -17.02 -71.68 -29.76
C ASP A 371 -15.97 -70.57 -29.71
N ILE A 372 -15.45 -70.17 -30.86
CA ILE A 372 -14.45 -69.11 -30.98
C ILE A 372 -15.07 -67.76 -31.39
N THR A 373 -16.40 -67.63 -31.31
CA THR A 373 -17.12 -66.42 -31.73
C THR A 373 -16.70 -65.18 -30.92
N GLU A 374 -16.52 -65.32 -29.60
CA GLU A 374 -15.99 -64.26 -28.71
C GLU A 374 -14.55 -63.87 -29.06
N ILE A 375 -13.69 -64.85 -29.37
CA ILE A 375 -12.30 -64.61 -29.75
C ILE A 375 -12.22 -63.82 -31.05
N ARG A 376 -13.04 -64.16 -32.06
CA ARG A 376 -13.12 -63.38 -33.30
C ARG A 376 -13.70 -61.98 -33.11
N LYS A 377 -14.64 -61.79 -32.16
CA LYS A 377 -15.12 -60.44 -31.78
C LYS A 377 -14.02 -59.63 -31.09
N ASN A 378 -13.27 -60.24 -30.17
CA ASN A 378 -12.15 -59.60 -29.48
C ASN A 378 -11.03 -59.21 -30.45
N GLN A 379 -10.70 -60.05 -31.44
CA GLN A 379 -9.73 -59.69 -32.49
C GLN A 379 -10.14 -58.42 -33.25
N ARG A 380 -11.41 -58.32 -33.66
CA ARG A 380 -11.95 -57.10 -34.31
C ARG A 380 -11.94 -55.88 -33.37
N GLN A 381 -12.09 -56.08 -32.06
CA GLN A 381 -12.02 -55.00 -31.08
C GLN A 381 -10.58 -54.53 -30.83
N ILE A 382 -9.60 -55.45 -30.83
CA ILE A 382 -8.17 -55.12 -30.74
C ILE A 382 -7.73 -54.29 -31.94
N GLU A 383 -8.15 -54.65 -33.16
CA GLU A 383 -7.88 -53.87 -34.37
C GLU A 383 -8.45 -52.45 -34.30
N LYS A 384 -9.69 -52.30 -33.80
CA LYS A 384 -10.30 -50.98 -33.56
C LYS A 384 -9.56 -50.18 -32.49
N ASN A 385 -9.16 -50.82 -31.40
CA ASN A 385 -8.41 -50.17 -30.32
C ASN A 385 -7.00 -49.75 -30.81
N GLY A 386 -6.32 -50.56 -31.61
CA GLY A 386 -5.01 -50.22 -32.20
C GLY A 386 -5.08 -48.99 -33.10
N ALA A 387 -6.11 -48.90 -33.96
CA ALA A 387 -6.34 -47.72 -34.78
C ALA A 387 -6.68 -46.46 -33.95
N MET A 388 -7.40 -46.62 -32.84
CA MET A 388 -7.68 -45.53 -31.91
C MET A 388 -6.43 -45.07 -31.17
N VAL A 389 -5.59 -45.99 -30.68
CA VAL A 389 -4.32 -45.69 -30.00
C VAL A 389 -3.36 -44.97 -30.96
N ALA A 390 -3.26 -45.41 -32.22
CA ALA A 390 -2.43 -44.74 -33.22
C ALA A 390 -2.87 -43.29 -33.45
N ARG A 391 -4.17 -43.03 -33.56
CA ARG A 391 -4.72 -41.68 -33.73
C ARG A 391 -4.49 -40.79 -32.49
N VAL A 392 -4.66 -41.35 -31.29
CA VAL A 392 -4.37 -40.62 -30.04
C VAL A 392 -2.88 -40.30 -29.92
N ALA A 393 -2.00 -41.23 -30.32
CA ALA A 393 -0.56 -41.04 -30.33
C ALA A 393 -0.13 -39.95 -31.32
N GLU A 394 -0.70 -39.92 -32.53
CA GLU A 394 -0.49 -38.87 -33.53
C GLU A 394 -0.90 -37.49 -33.00
N ASN A 395 -2.14 -37.36 -32.52
CA ASN A 395 -2.63 -36.12 -31.93
C ASN A 395 -1.80 -35.65 -30.73
N ALA A 396 -1.38 -36.57 -29.85
CA ALA A 396 -0.55 -36.23 -28.71
C ALA A 396 0.86 -35.77 -29.16
N GLY A 397 1.37 -36.28 -30.30
CA GLY A 397 2.67 -35.91 -30.85
C GLY A 397 2.65 -34.51 -31.46
N GLU A 398 1.55 -34.16 -32.13
CA GLU A 398 1.30 -32.79 -32.59
C GLU A 398 1.19 -31.82 -31.42
N ILE A 399 0.42 -32.17 -30.38
CA ILE A 399 0.30 -31.35 -29.15
C ILE A 399 1.68 -31.14 -28.51
N ALA A 400 2.48 -32.20 -28.37
CA ALA A 400 3.81 -32.11 -27.78
C ALA A 400 4.75 -31.21 -28.61
N THR A 401 4.69 -31.29 -29.94
CA THR A 401 5.47 -30.42 -30.82
C THR A 401 5.05 -28.96 -30.71
N HIS A 402 3.75 -28.72 -30.63
CA HIS A 402 3.18 -27.39 -30.43
C HIS A 402 3.57 -26.81 -29.06
N LEU A 403 3.55 -27.63 -28.01
CA LEU A 403 3.93 -27.24 -26.65
C LEU A 403 5.42 -26.86 -26.55
N ALA A 404 6.30 -27.62 -27.22
CA ALA A 404 7.72 -27.29 -27.32
C ALA A 404 7.94 -25.95 -28.03
N HIS A 405 7.26 -25.72 -29.16
CA HIS A 405 7.36 -24.45 -29.89
C HIS A 405 6.88 -23.23 -29.08
N ILE A 406 5.75 -23.35 -28.38
CA ILE A 406 5.25 -22.29 -27.48
C ILE A 406 6.27 -22.02 -26.36
N SER A 407 6.89 -23.06 -25.82
CA SER A 407 7.87 -22.93 -24.74
C SER A 407 9.12 -22.17 -25.19
N ASP A 408 9.62 -22.43 -26.41
CA ASP A 408 10.74 -21.68 -26.99
C ASP A 408 10.39 -20.19 -27.20
N GLN A 409 9.21 -19.91 -27.76
CA GLN A 409 8.73 -18.53 -27.93
C GLN A 409 8.55 -17.81 -26.58
N LEU A 410 8.11 -18.53 -25.55
CA LEU A 410 7.96 -17.98 -24.21
C LEU A 410 9.33 -17.64 -23.61
N LEU A 411 10.33 -18.52 -23.76
CA LEU A 411 11.70 -18.27 -23.30
C LEU A 411 12.34 -17.06 -23.99
N GLU A 412 12.12 -16.89 -25.30
CA GLU A 412 12.56 -15.70 -26.03
C GLU A 412 11.95 -14.41 -25.47
N ARG A 413 10.62 -14.41 -25.23
CA ARG A 413 9.90 -13.25 -24.64
C ARG A 413 10.36 -12.94 -23.22
N ILE A 414 10.65 -13.97 -22.42
CA ILE A 414 11.21 -13.82 -21.07
C ILE A 414 12.59 -13.15 -21.14
N GLY A 415 13.42 -13.54 -22.11
CA GLY A 415 14.72 -12.90 -22.35
C GLY A 415 14.60 -11.41 -22.66
N HIS A 416 13.75 -11.05 -23.63
CA HIS A 416 13.51 -9.65 -23.99
C HIS A 416 12.94 -8.82 -22.82
N THR A 417 12.02 -9.39 -22.05
CA THR A 417 11.41 -8.70 -20.90
C THR A 417 12.44 -8.49 -19.79
N SER A 418 13.31 -9.47 -19.55
CA SER A 418 14.39 -9.37 -18.57
C SER A 418 15.40 -8.29 -18.94
N GLU A 419 15.79 -8.20 -20.22
CA GLU A 419 16.66 -7.13 -20.73
C GLU A 419 16.00 -5.75 -20.60
N GLY A 420 14.73 -5.63 -20.98
CA GLY A 420 13.96 -4.39 -20.82
C GLY A 420 13.87 -3.94 -19.36
N THR A 421 13.67 -4.88 -18.45
CA THR A 421 13.62 -4.63 -16.99
C THR A 421 14.97 -4.15 -16.46
N ALA A 422 16.09 -4.75 -16.90
CA ALA A 422 17.43 -4.30 -16.52
C ALA A 422 17.73 -2.87 -17.01
N ASN A 423 17.32 -2.55 -18.24
CA ASN A 423 17.44 -1.18 -18.76
C ASN A 423 16.58 -0.18 -17.99
N GLN A 424 15.37 -0.58 -17.56
CA GLN A 424 14.51 0.23 -16.72
C GLN A 424 15.16 0.52 -15.36
N GLN A 425 15.77 -0.47 -14.71
CA GLN A 425 16.50 -0.29 -13.44
C GLN A 425 17.66 0.72 -13.57
N ASN A 426 18.40 0.69 -14.69
CA ASN A 426 19.46 1.68 -14.93
C ASN A 426 18.89 3.10 -15.05
N ARG A 427 17.80 3.29 -15.79
CA ARG A 427 17.12 4.59 -15.93
C ARG A 427 16.54 5.10 -14.61
N ILE A 428 16.04 4.20 -13.76
CA ILE A 428 15.57 4.54 -12.41
C ILE A 428 16.72 5.11 -11.58
N ARG A 429 17.90 4.48 -11.58
CA ARG A 429 19.08 4.99 -10.85
C ARG A 429 19.56 6.35 -11.34
N GLU A 430 19.57 6.55 -12.65
CA GLU A 430 19.89 7.86 -13.25
C GLU A 430 18.89 8.93 -12.80
N THR A 431 17.60 8.58 -12.82
CA THR A 431 16.52 9.49 -12.40
C THR A 431 16.62 9.81 -10.90
N ALA A 432 16.89 8.81 -10.05
CA ALA A 432 17.10 8.99 -8.62
C ALA A 432 18.24 10.00 -8.36
N THR A 433 19.36 9.83 -9.04
CA THR A 433 20.52 10.73 -8.94
C THR A 433 20.16 12.16 -9.38
N ALA A 434 19.39 12.31 -10.46
CA ALA A 434 18.93 13.61 -10.93
C ALA A 434 17.98 14.29 -9.93
N ILE A 435 17.11 13.52 -9.26
CA ILE A 435 16.21 14.03 -8.21
C ILE A 435 16.98 14.44 -6.96
N GLU A 436 18.00 13.70 -6.54
CA GLU A 436 18.88 14.10 -5.44
C GLU A 436 19.58 15.43 -5.74
N ALA A 437 20.13 15.58 -6.95
CA ALA A 437 20.73 16.84 -7.39
C ALA A 437 19.70 17.98 -7.45
N MET A 438 18.47 17.69 -7.87
CA MET A 438 17.37 18.66 -7.88
C MET A 438 17.00 19.11 -6.46
N ASN A 439 16.95 18.19 -5.49
CA ASN A 439 16.70 18.53 -4.09
C ASN A 439 17.77 19.44 -3.51
N ALA A 440 19.05 19.17 -3.79
CA ALA A 440 20.13 20.06 -3.39
C ALA A 440 19.96 21.48 -3.97
N SER A 441 19.62 21.57 -5.26
CA SER A 441 19.36 22.85 -5.93
C SER A 441 18.16 23.61 -5.33
N ILE A 442 17.08 22.91 -4.96
CA ILE A 442 15.90 23.51 -4.33
C ILE A 442 16.25 24.11 -2.97
N VAL A 443 17.05 23.41 -2.15
CA VAL A 443 17.55 23.93 -0.86
C VAL A 443 18.39 25.19 -1.06
N ASP A 444 19.25 25.20 -2.07
CA ASP A 444 20.05 26.38 -2.40
C ASP A 444 19.17 27.56 -2.86
N VAL A 445 18.13 27.32 -3.67
CA VAL A 445 17.16 28.35 -4.07
C VAL A 445 16.41 28.91 -2.86
N ALA A 446 15.95 28.05 -1.95
CA ALA A 446 15.26 28.48 -0.73
C ALA A 446 16.17 29.34 0.16
N ARG A 447 17.44 28.92 0.34
CA ARG A 447 18.44 29.69 1.08
C ARG A 447 18.71 31.04 0.43
N ASN A 448 18.95 31.06 -0.88
CA ASN A 448 19.22 32.29 -1.63
C ASN A 448 18.03 33.25 -1.60
N ALA A 449 16.79 32.73 -1.61
CA ALA A 449 15.59 33.53 -1.41
C ALA A 449 15.57 34.16 0.00
N GLY A 450 15.92 33.39 1.05
CA GLY A 450 16.06 33.92 2.41
C GLY A 450 17.08 35.06 2.51
N ASP A 451 18.27 34.86 1.94
CA ASP A 451 19.34 35.88 1.92
C ASP A 451 18.91 37.13 1.13
N ALA A 452 18.26 36.95 -0.03
CA ALA A 452 17.74 38.04 -0.83
C ALA A 452 16.65 38.84 -0.09
N SER A 453 15.78 38.15 0.67
CA SER A 453 14.76 38.80 1.50
C SER A 453 15.39 39.66 2.58
N GLY A 454 16.42 39.14 3.27
CA GLY A 454 17.19 39.90 4.25
C GLY A 454 17.89 41.13 3.65
N ASN A 455 18.45 41.01 2.45
CA ASN A 455 19.05 42.16 1.74
C ASN A 455 18.00 43.20 1.33
N ALA A 456 16.83 42.76 0.88
CA ALA A 456 15.72 43.67 0.57
C ALA A 456 15.25 44.41 1.83
N ASP A 457 15.12 43.73 2.97
CA ASP A 457 14.75 44.35 4.23
C ASP A 457 15.77 45.44 4.66
N GLN A 458 17.06 45.14 4.55
CA GLN A 458 18.13 46.11 4.83
C GLN A 458 18.08 47.31 3.87
N ALA A 459 17.86 47.08 2.58
CA ALA A 459 17.71 48.16 1.60
C ALA A 459 16.51 49.06 1.93
N ARG A 460 15.38 48.46 2.34
CA ARG A 460 14.18 49.19 2.78
C ARG A 460 14.50 50.08 3.98
N GLN A 461 15.13 49.53 5.01
CA GLN A 461 15.51 50.28 6.21
C GLN A 461 16.44 51.44 5.89
N ARG A 462 17.44 51.23 5.01
CA ARG A 462 18.36 52.29 4.57
C ARG A 462 17.65 53.39 3.78
N ALA A 463 16.74 53.03 2.87
CA ALA A 463 15.97 53.99 2.11
C ALA A 463 15.03 54.82 3.01
N GLN A 464 14.35 54.18 3.98
CA GLN A 464 13.53 54.86 4.99
C GLN A 464 14.36 55.79 5.88
N SER A 465 15.56 55.36 6.29
CA SER A 465 16.48 56.23 7.03
C SER A 465 16.94 57.42 6.18
N GLY A 466 17.19 57.20 4.89
CA GLY A 466 17.51 58.26 3.94
C GLY A 466 16.37 59.27 3.81
N GLN A 467 15.13 58.79 3.74
CA GLN A 467 13.94 59.62 3.64
C GLN A 467 13.78 60.53 4.86
N LYS A 468 14.01 59.99 6.06
CA LYS A 468 14.03 60.78 7.29
C LYS A 468 15.11 61.87 7.28
N ILE A 469 16.28 61.60 6.70
CA ILE A 469 17.36 62.58 6.58
C ILE A 469 16.98 63.67 5.57
N THR A 470 16.34 63.34 4.46
CA THR A 470 15.82 64.34 3.52
C THR A 470 14.74 65.21 4.15
N ASP A 471 13.81 64.64 4.93
CA ASP A 471 12.77 65.41 5.64
C ASP A 471 13.39 66.42 6.62
N GLN A 472 14.37 65.99 7.41
CA GLN A 472 15.14 66.88 8.30
C GLN A 472 15.91 67.96 7.53
N SER A 473 16.38 67.64 6.32
CA SER A 473 17.08 68.60 5.47
C SER A 473 16.13 69.66 4.92
N ILE A 474 14.89 69.29 4.57
CA ILE A 474 13.83 70.24 4.17
C ILE A 474 13.51 71.20 5.33
N GLU A 475 13.38 70.71 6.56
CA GLU A 475 13.17 71.55 7.75
C GLU A 475 14.33 72.53 7.96
N ALA A 476 15.58 72.06 7.88
CA ALA A 476 16.75 72.91 8.03
C ALA A 476 16.85 73.99 6.93
N ILE A 477 16.53 73.65 5.68
CA ILE A 477 16.51 74.60 4.57
C ILE A 477 15.39 75.63 4.75
N ALA A 478 14.22 75.23 5.27
CA ALA A 478 13.13 76.15 5.59
C ALA A 478 13.55 77.18 6.65
N ASP A 479 14.31 76.76 7.66
CA ASP A 479 14.89 77.66 8.66
C ASP A 479 15.93 78.62 8.05
N VAL A 480 16.80 78.12 7.16
CA VAL A 480 17.74 78.99 6.41
C VAL A 480 16.98 80.03 5.61
N ARG A 481 15.91 79.64 4.91
CA ARG A 481 15.07 80.57 4.15
C ARG A 481 14.49 81.66 5.04
N LYS A 482 13.95 81.29 6.20
CA LYS A 482 13.42 82.23 7.20
C LYS A 482 14.49 83.22 7.68
N HIS A 483 15.72 82.76 7.90
CA HIS A 483 16.83 83.64 8.25
C HIS A 483 17.21 84.58 7.11
N THR A 484 17.26 84.10 5.86
CA THR A 484 17.49 84.93 4.66
C THR A 484 16.44 86.03 4.53
N THR A 485 15.15 85.70 4.67
CA THR A 485 14.05 86.69 4.63
C THR A 485 14.17 87.73 5.76
N THR A 486 14.54 87.29 6.97
CA THR A 486 14.76 88.19 8.11
C THR A 486 15.93 89.14 7.86
N MET A 487 17.03 88.63 7.31
CA MET A 487 18.22 89.42 6.97
C MET A 487 17.92 90.44 5.87
N SER A 488 17.21 90.04 4.81
CA SER A 488 16.76 90.92 3.73
C SER A 488 15.89 92.08 4.28
N THR A 489 14.95 91.77 5.17
CA THR A 489 14.12 92.78 5.84
C THR A 489 14.96 93.75 6.68
N GLY A 490 15.94 93.24 7.44
CA GLY A 490 16.85 94.06 8.24
C GLY A 490 17.75 94.98 7.40
N LEU A 491 18.22 94.51 6.24
CA LEU A 491 18.99 95.31 5.29
C LEU A 491 18.13 96.41 4.64
N HIS A 492 16.87 96.12 4.35
CA HIS A 492 15.91 97.14 3.89
C HIS A 492 15.70 98.25 4.93
N ASP A 493 15.53 97.90 6.21
CA ASP A 493 15.42 98.87 7.31
C ASP A 493 16.70 99.70 7.47
N LEU A 494 17.88 99.06 7.38
CA LEU A 494 19.17 99.76 7.40
C LEU A 494 19.30 100.75 6.24
N GLY A 495 18.94 100.33 5.02
CA GLY A 495 18.92 101.18 3.84
C GLY A 495 18.00 102.40 4.01
N SER A 496 16.79 102.19 4.54
CA SER A 496 15.85 103.28 4.85
C SER A 496 16.41 104.26 5.88
N LYS A 497 16.99 103.76 6.98
CA LYS A 497 17.61 104.60 8.01
C LYS A 497 18.81 105.38 7.47
N ALA A 498 19.65 104.76 6.65
CA ALA A 498 20.77 105.43 5.99
C ALA A 498 20.30 106.51 5.00
N GLN A 499 19.17 106.30 4.31
CA GLN A 499 18.53 107.32 3.48
C GLN A 499 18.11 108.54 4.30
N ASP A 500 17.48 108.31 5.46
CA ASP A 500 17.00 109.39 6.34
C ASP A 500 18.16 110.19 6.96
N VAL A 501 19.25 109.53 7.37
CA VAL A 501 20.48 110.22 7.80
C VAL A 501 21.05 111.06 6.65
N GLY A 502 21.06 110.53 5.42
CA GLY A 502 21.49 111.28 4.24
C GLY A 502 20.70 112.57 4.02
N LYS A 503 19.37 112.54 4.22
CA LYS A 503 18.51 113.74 4.16
C LYS A 503 18.90 114.77 5.23
N ILE A 504 19.14 114.32 6.46
CA ILE A 504 19.55 115.20 7.58
C ILE A 504 20.90 115.85 7.27
N LEU A 505 21.87 115.10 6.76
CA LEU A 505 23.18 115.63 6.38
C LEU A 505 23.08 116.67 5.25
N GLY A 506 22.16 116.49 4.30
CA GLY A 506 21.85 117.52 3.30
C GLY A 506 21.41 118.83 3.95
N ILE A 507 20.46 118.77 4.90
CA ILE A 507 19.99 119.95 5.65
C ILE A 507 21.14 120.59 6.43
N ILE A 508 22.00 119.80 7.08
CA ILE A 508 23.16 120.33 7.83
C ILE A 508 24.14 121.03 6.89
N SER A 509 24.41 120.46 5.72
CA SER A 509 25.27 121.08 4.71
C SER A 509 24.68 122.41 4.23
N ASP A 510 23.37 122.46 3.97
CA ASP A 510 22.66 123.68 3.58
C ASP A 510 22.73 124.76 4.69
N ILE A 511 22.54 124.37 5.95
CA ILE A 511 22.68 125.26 7.11
C ILE A 511 24.11 125.79 7.23
N ALA A 512 25.11 124.93 7.05
CA ALA A 512 26.52 125.31 7.12
C ALA A 512 26.89 126.27 5.97
N ASP A 513 26.41 126.04 4.75
CA ASP A 513 26.61 126.95 3.61
C ASP A 513 25.92 128.31 3.84
N GLN A 514 24.68 128.31 4.33
CA GLN A 514 23.99 129.54 4.74
C GLN A 514 24.75 130.29 5.85
N THR A 515 25.28 129.56 6.84
CA THR A 515 26.08 130.15 7.93
C THR A 515 27.38 130.74 7.40
N ASN A 516 28.02 130.09 6.43
CA ASN A 516 29.22 130.58 5.75
C ASN A 516 28.94 131.89 4.99
N LEU A 517 27.81 131.96 4.26
CA LEU A 517 27.37 133.16 3.56
C LEU A 517 26.99 134.31 4.52
N LEU A 518 26.31 134.01 5.62
CA LEU A 518 25.99 134.98 6.67
C LEU A 518 27.26 135.54 7.33
N ALA A 519 28.22 134.67 7.64
CA ALA A 519 29.51 135.04 8.20
C ALA A 519 30.32 135.91 7.24
N LEU A 520 30.31 135.59 5.94
CA LEU A 520 30.94 136.40 4.91
C LEU A 520 30.32 137.81 4.82
N ASN A 521 28.99 137.90 4.80
CA ASN A 521 28.28 139.18 4.80
C ASN A 521 28.60 140.00 6.07
N ALA A 522 28.67 139.35 7.23
CA ALA A 522 29.07 140.00 8.48
C ALA A 522 30.52 140.48 8.46
N ALA A 523 31.44 139.71 7.88
CA ALA A 523 32.85 140.10 7.71
C ALA A 523 33.00 141.32 6.78
N ILE A 524 32.22 141.35 5.69
CA ILE A 524 32.16 142.50 4.76
C ILE A 524 31.67 143.76 5.49
N GLU A 525 30.57 143.66 6.25
CA GLU A 525 30.01 144.81 6.98
C GLU A 525 30.92 145.26 8.12
N ALA A 526 31.60 144.33 8.81
CA ALA A 526 32.61 144.63 9.80
C ALA A 526 33.83 145.35 9.21
N ALA A 527 34.29 144.97 8.02
CA ALA A 527 35.34 145.69 7.29
C ALA A 527 34.89 147.10 6.87
N ARG A 528 33.61 147.26 6.52
CA ARG A 528 32.99 148.54 6.16
C ARG A 528 32.93 149.53 7.32
N ALA A 529 32.81 149.03 8.55
CA ALA A 529 32.79 149.82 9.79
C ALA A 529 34.19 150.26 10.30
N GLY A 530 35.28 149.88 9.63
CA GLY A 530 36.65 150.31 9.96
C GLY A 530 37.12 149.85 11.35
N GLU A 531 37.78 150.73 12.11
CA GLU A 531 38.33 150.41 13.45
C GLU A 531 37.24 149.95 14.45
N ALA A 532 36.00 150.44 14.34
CA ALA A 532 34.89 150.06 15.22
C ALA A 532 34.39 148.62 14.97
N GLY A 533 34.58 148.07 13.77
CA GLY A 533 34.13 146.74 13.36
C GLY A 533 35.14 145.63 13.61
N ARG A 534 36.35 145.95 14.09
CA ARG A 534 37.48 144.99 14.15
C ARG A 534 37.21 143.77 15.03
N GLY A 535 36.52 143.93 16.15
CA GLY A 535 36.10 142.80 17.01
C GLY A 535 35.05 141.90 16.35
N PHE A 536 34.10 142.49 15.62
CA PHE A 536 33.10 141.76 14.86
C PHE A 536 33.69 141.01 13.66
N ALA A 537 34.70 141.57 13.00
CA ALA A 537 35.39 140.93 11.89
C ALA A 537 36.06 139.62 12.31
N VAL A 538 36.70 139.57 13.49
CA VAL A 538 37.33 138.35 14.02
C VAL A 538 36.29 137.27 14.32
N VAL A 539 35.16 137.64 14.92
CA VAL A 539 34.07 136.69 15.20
C VAL A 539 33.46 136.17 13.90
N ALA A 540 33.22 137.04 12.93
CA ALA A 540 32.69 136.66 11.62
C ALA A 540 33.62 135.68 10.88
N ASP A 541 34.94 135.92 10.89
CA ASP A 541 35.91 134.99 10.30
C ASP A 541 35.99 133.64 11.05
N GLU A 542 35.82 133.63 12.38
CA GLU A 542 35.80 132.38 13.14
C GLU A 542 34.51 131.57 12.88
N VAL A 543 33.35 132.24 12.76
CA VAL A 543 32.09 131.60 12.34
C VAL A 543 32.20 131.06 10.92
N ARG A 544 32.85 131.80 10.01
CA ARG A 544 33.11 131.36 8.63
C ARG A 544 33.95 130.07 8.61
N LYS A 545 35.07 130.04 9.34
CA LYS A 545 35.91 128.84 9.46
C LYS A 545 35.17 127.66 10.10
N LEU A 546 34.30 127.91 11.09
CA LEU A 546 33.50 126.85 11.71
C LEU A 546 32.47 126.29 10.73
N ALA A 547 31.83 127.14 9.93
CA ALA A 547 30.92 126.74 8.87
C ALA A 547 31.64 125.90 7.79
N GLU A 548 32.82 126.34 7.32
CA GLU A 548 33.66 125.58 6.37
C GLU A 548 34.06 124.20 6.94
N LYS A 549 34.49 124.13 8.21
CA LYS A 549 34.79 122.85 8.88
C LYS A 549 33.55 121.95 9.01
N THR A 550 32.39 122.54 9.27
CA THR A 550 31.11 121.81 9.39
C THR A 550 30.69 121.24 8.04
N MET A 551 30.82 122.00 6.94
CA MET A 551 30.59 121.53 5.57
C MET A 551 31.52 120.35 5.24
N GLN A 552 32.82 120.49 5.51
CA GLN A 552 33.80 119.44 5.25
C GLN A 552 33.49 118.16 6.03
N ALA A 553 33.20 118.27 7.34
CA ALA A 553 32.82 117.12 8.16
C ALA A 553 31.49 116.49 7.67
N THR A 554 30.53 117.30 7.25
CA THR A 554 29.24 116.82 6.72
C THR A 554 29.43 116.07 5.40
N MET A 555 30.34 116.53 4.53
CA MET A 555 30.70 115.82 3.29
C MET A 555 31.35 114.46 3.58
N GLU A 556 32.26 114.39 4.55
CA GLU A 556 32.90 113.12 4.94
C GLU A 556 31.87 112.12 5.50
N VAL A 557 30.97 112.58 6.39
CA VAL A 557 29.89 111.73 6.91
C VAL A 557 28.90 111.34 5.80
N SER A 558 28.56 112.25 4.89
CA SER A 558 27.68 111.97 3.75
C SER A 558 28.28 110.89 2.84
N SER A 559 29.58 110.93 2.57
CA SER A 559 30.30 109.89 1.83
C SER A 559 30.24 108.53 2.55
N ALA A 560 30.43 108.51 3.87
CA ALA A 560 30.30 107.28 4.66
C ALA A 560 28.87 106.71 4.63
N VAL A 561 27.86 107.57 4.77
CA VAL A 561 26.43 107.18 4.68
C VAL A 561 26.09 106.66 3.29
N LYS A 562 26.62 107.27 2.23
CA LYS A 562 26.49 106.76 0.86
C LYS A 562 27.08 105.36 0.71
N GLY A 563 28.27 105.13 1.28
CA GLY A 563 28.87 103.79 1.33
C GLY A 563 28.02 102.75 2.06
N ILE A 564 27.32 103.14 3.14
CA ILE A 564 26.37 102.27 3.85
C ILE A 564 25.16 101.96 2.95
N GLN A 565 24.59 102.97 2.27
CA GLN A 565 23.46 102.78 1.35
C GLN A 565 23.81 101.81 0.21
N ASP A 566 24.95 102.03 -0.44
CA ASP A 566 25.40 101.21 -1.55
C ASP A 566 25.68 99.76 -1.08
N SER A 567 26.28 99.60 0.11
CA SER A 567 26.50 98.28 0.73
C SER A 567 25.20 97.58 1.11
N ALA A 568 24.22 98.30 1.64
CA ALA A 568 22.90 97.74 1.97
C ALA A 568 22.18 97.26 0.70
N GLN A 569 22.19 98.06 -0.37
CA GLN A 569 21.58 97.69 -1.65
C GLN A 569 22.26 96.46 -2.28
N SER A 570 23.60 96.41 -2.25
CA SER A 570 24.36 95.25 -2.73
C SER A 570 24.02 93.98 -1.95
N ASN A 571 23.95 94.06 -0.62
CA ASN A 571 23.61 92.92 0.22
C ASN A 571 22.15 92.46 0.03
N ILE A 572 21.20 93.36 -0.26
CA ILE A 572 19.82 92.97 -0.61
C ILE A 572 19.81 92.12 -1.88
N ALA A 573 20.52 92.53 -2.93
CA ALA A 573 20.62 91.75 -4.17
C ALA A 573 21.25 90.36 -3.92
N LEU A 574 22.26 90.28 -3.05
CA LEU A 574 22.85 89.01 -2.63
C LEU A 574 21.85 88.13 -1.85
N MET A 575 20.99 88.73 -1.02
CA MET A 575 19.94 87.99 -0.32
C MET A 575 18.87 87.44 -1.28
N ASP A 576 18.54 88.16 -2.35
CA ASP A 576 17.61 87.68 -3.38
C ASP A 576 18.19 86.48 -4.14
N GLU A 577 19.48 86.53 -4.51
CA GLU A 577 20.20 85.39 -5.11
C GLU A 577 20.31 84.20 -4.14
N THR A 578 20.49 84.49 -2.85
CA THR A 578 20.49 83.47 -1.79
C THR A 578 19.13 82.79 -1.64
N ASP A 579 18.01 83.54 -1.67
CA ASP A 579 16.66 82.97 -1.62
C ASP A 579 16.39 82.07 -2.84
N ALA A 580 16.81 82.47 -4.03
CA ALA A 580 16.71 81.65 -5.24
C ALA A 580 17.52 80.34 -5.12
N SER A 581 18.74 80.41 -4.58
CA SER A 581 19.58 79.24 -4.34
C SER A 581 18.99 78.29 -3.30
N VAL A 582 18.40 78.84 -2.24
CA VAL A 582 17.69 78.08 -1.21
C VAL A 582 16.46 77.37 -1.79
N GLN A 583 15.68 78.06 -2.63
CA GLN A 583 14.52 77.49 -3.31
C GLN A 583 14.92 76.30 -4.22
N GLN A 584 16.00 76.45 -4.99
CA GLN A 584 16.55 75.34 -5.78
C GLN A 584 17.02 74.18 -4.90
N GLY A 585 17.61 74.47 -3.73
CA GLY A 585 17.98 73.47 -2.74
C GLY A 585 16.78 72.65 -2.23
N VAL A 586 15.65 73.32 -1.95
CA VAL A 586 14.39 72.64 -1.56
C VAL A 586 13.91 71.69 -2.66
N GLU A 587 13.91 72.14 -3.92
CA GLU A 587 13.47 71.31 -5.05
C GLU A 587 14.32 70.04 -5.21
N LEU A 588 15.65 70.16 -5.13
CA LEU A 588 16.57 69.03 -5.24
C LEU A 588 16.40 68.02 -4.10
N VAL A 589 16.24 68.49 -2.85
CA VAL A 589 16.03 67.61 -1.70
C VAL A 589 14.66 66.93 -1.78
N THR A 590 13.63 67.63 -2.27
CA THR A 590 12.30 67.05 -2.49
C THR A 590 12.36 65.91 -3.51
N GLN A 591 13.04 66.13 -4.65
CA GLN A 591 13.25 65.08 -5.66
C GLN A 591 14.03 63.87 -5.11
N ALA A 592 15.02 64.11 -4.24
CA ALA A 592 15.75 63.03 -3.58
C ALA A 592 14.83 62.22 -2.62
N GLY A 593 13.93 62.90 -1.90
CA GLY A 593 12.92 62.26 -1.06
C GLY A 593 11.94 61.39 -1.86
N GLU A 594 11.45 61.89 -3.00
CA GLU A 594 10.59 61.13 -3.92
C GLU A 594 11.29 59.87 -4.48
N ALA A 595 12.55 60.00 -4.91
CA ALA A 595 13.34 58.86 -5.39
C ALA A 595 13.55 57.78 -4.31
N LEU A 596 13.76 58.19 -3.05
CA LEU A 596 13.87 57.24 -1.93
C LEU A 596 12.54 56.53 -1.65
N GLN A 597 11.40 57.22 -1.77
CA GLN A 597 10.07 56.63 -1.65
C GLN A 597 9.79 55.59 -2.75
N GLU A 598 10.22 55.86 -3.98
CA GLU A 598 10.15 54.90 -5.09
C GLU A 598 11.00 53.65 -4.80
N ILE A 599 12.24 53.84 -4.30
CA ILE A 599 13.12 52.72 -3.90
C ILE A 599 12.44 51.86 -2.83
N VAL A 600 11.84 52.46 -1.79
CA VAL A 600 11.10 51.71 -0.76
C VAL A 600 10.00 50.85 -1.40
N THR A 601 9.25 51.41 -2.34
CA THR A 601 8.16 50.71 -3.02
C THR A 601 8.67 49.53 -3.86
N GLN A 602 9.73 49.73 -4.65
CA GLN A 602 10.34 48.67 -5.46
C GLN A 602 10.95 47.55 -4.60
N VAL A 603 11.57 47.91 -3.48
CA VAL A 603 12.15 46.94 -2.54
C VAL A 603 11.06 46.10 -1.88
N MET A 604 9.90 46.68 -1.54
CA MET A 604 8.75 45.93 -1.03
C MET A 604 8.23 44.92 -2.06
N GLN A 605 8.03 45.34 -3.31
CA GLN A 605 7.65 44.43 -4.41
C GLN A 605 8.68 43.30 -4.61
N THR A 606 9.96 43.63 -4.49
CA THR A 606 11.05 42.63 -4.58
C THR A 606 10.95 41.62 -3.43
N ALA A 607 10.69 42.08 -2.21
CA ALA A 607 10.52 41.20 -1.05
C ALA A 607 9.31 40.26 -1.21
N ASP A 608 8.20 40.75 -1.73
CA ASP A 608 7.00 39.93 -2.02
C ASP A 608 7.31 38.84 -3.04
N MET A 609 8.01 39.19 -4.13
CA MET A 609 8.40 38.24 -5.18
C MET A 609 9.35 37.16 -4.64
N ILE A 610 10.27 37.54 -3.75
CA ILE A 610 11.15 36.59 -3.06
C ILE A 610 10.34 35.64 -2.17
N GLY A 611 9.29 36.12 -1.49
CA GLY A 611 8.37 35.26 -0.72
C GLY A 611 7.68 34.21 -1.59
N ILE A 612 7.29 34.57 -2.82
CA ILE A 612 6.74 33.62 -3.80
C ILE A 612 7.79 32.59 -4.23
N ILE A 613 9.04 32.99 -4.45
CA ILE A 613 10.14 32.07 -4.79
C ILE A 613 10.35 31.06 -3.65
N ALA A 614 10.41 31.51 -2.39
CA ALA A 614 10.55 30.62 -1.24
C ALA A 614 9.40 29.61 -1.14
N THR A 615 8.15 30.07 -1.27
CA THR A 615 6.96 29.20 -1.27
C THR A 615 7.01 28.19 -2.43
N THR A 616 7.47 28.63 -3.61
CA THR A 616 7.58 27.75 -4.79
C THR A 616 8.67 26.70 -4.59
N ALA A 617 9.80 27.06 -3.98
CA ALA A 617 10.86 26.12 -3.63
C ALA A 617 10.35 25.05 -2.64
N GLU A 618 9.57 25.44 -1.62
CA GLU A 618 8.94 24.47 -0.70
C GLU A 618 8.00 23.49 -1.43
N LYS A 619 7.16 23.99 -2.33
CA LYS A 619 6.29 23.14 -3.17
C LYS A 619 7.09 22.20 -4.07
N GLN A 620 8.20 22.69 -4.63
CA GLN A 620 9.07 21.89 -5.48
C GLN A 620 9.77 20.79 -4.65
N SER A 621 10.16 21.08 -3.41
CA SER A 621 10.73 20.08 -2.49
C SER A 621 9.74 18.94 -2.23
N ALA A 622 8.48 19.27 -1.92
CA ALA A 622 7.43 18.28 -1.71
C ALA A 622 7.18 17.42 -2.95
N ALA A 623 7.14 18.03 -4.14
CA ALA A 623 6.99 17.31 -5.40
C ALA A 623 8.19 16.39 -5.69
N SER A 624 9.41 16.82 -5.38
CA SER A 624 10.62 15.98 -5.51
C SER A 624 10.60 14.79 -4.57
N GLU A 625 10.14 14.95 -3.32
CA GLU A 625 9.97 13.85 -2.37
C GLU A 625 8.95 12.82 -2.87
N GLU A 626 7.82 13.28 -3.41
CA GLU A 626 6.82 12.41 -4.04
C GLU A 626 7.41 11.65 -5.23
N ILE A 627 8.14 12.34 -6.11
CA ILE A 627 8.83 11.69 -7.24
C ILE A 627 9.83 10.65 -6.74
N ASN A 628 10.59 10.95 -5.69
CA ASN A 628 11.55 10.01 -5.12
C ASN A 628 10.86 8.74 -4.56
N GLY A 629 9.72 8.90 -3.89
CA GLY A 629 8.89 7.77 -3.45
C GLY A 629 8.35 6.93 -4.62
N ASN A 630 7.92 7.59 -5.70
CA ASN A 630 7.47 6.93 -6.92
C ASN A 630 8.61 6.15 -7.59
N ILE A 631 9.84 6.70 -7.62
CA ILE A 631 11.02 6.01 -8.14
C ILE A 631 11.29 4.72 -7.35
N GLY A 632 11.23 4.76 -6.01
CA GLY A 632 11.38 3.56 -5.18
C GLY A 632 10.31 2.50 -5.47
N THR A 633 9.06 2.92 -5.69
CA THR A 633 7.97 2.02 -6.08
C THR A 633 8.23 1.36 -7.44
N VAL A 634 8.67 2.14 -8.42
CA VAL A 634 8.98 1.63 -9.78
C VAL A 634 10.19 0.70 -9.75
N ASP A 635 11.19 0.94 -8.90
CA ASP A 635 12.34 0.05 -8.70
C ASP A 635 11.91 -1.30 -8.10
N SER A 636 11.03 -1.28 -7.09
CA SER A 636 10.46 -2.50 -6.51
C SER A 636 9.67 -3.31 -7.55
N ILE A 637 8.84 -2.63 -8.36
CA ILE A 637 8.09 -3.30 -9.43
C ILE A 637 9.04 -3.93 -10.46
N ALA A 638 10.12 -3.23 -10.83
CA ALA A 638 11.11 -3.78 -11.75
C ALA A 638 11.81 -5.01 -11.16
N LEU A 639 12.11 -5.02 -9.86
CA LEU A 639 12.67 -6.17 -9.16
C LEU A 639 11.69 -7.36 -9.16
N ASP A 640 10.42 -7.11 -8.88
CA ASP A 640 9.37 -8.15 -8.90
C ASP A 640 9.19 -8.75 -10.30
N ILE A 641 9.22 -7.91 -11.35
CA ILE A 641 9.19 -8.38 -12.75
C ILE A 641 10.41 -9.24 -13.04
N SER A 642 11.60 -8.85 -12.60
CA SER A 642 12.83 -9.63 -12.81
C SER A 642 12.76 -11.01 -12.14
N ASN A 643 12.25 -11.07 -10.91
CA ASN A 643 12.03 -12.32 -10.19
C ASN A 643 10.98 -13.20 -10.89
N ALA A 644 9.85 -12.62 -11.30
CA ALA A 644 8.80 -13.32 -12.03
C ALA A 644 9.30 -13.87 -13.37
N MET A 645 10.12 -13.11 -14.11
CA MET A 645 10.74 -13.58 -15.36
C MET A 645 11.69 -14.77 -15.11
N THR A 646 12.41 -14.77 -14.00
CA THR A 646 13.27 -15.89 -13.61
C THR A 646 12.46 -17.15 -13.34
N GLU A 647 11.37 -17.04 -12.57
CA GLU A 647 10.44 -18.14 -12.27
C GLU A 647 9.72 -18.67 -13.52
N LEU A 648 9.22 -17.77 -14.36
CA LEU A 648 8.61 -18.12 -15.65
C LEU A 648 9.62 -18.83 -16.56
N GLY A 649 10.90 -18.44 -16.51
CA GLY A 649 11.96 -19.09 -17.26
C GLY A 649 12.21 -20.52 -16.81
N VAL A 650 12.10 -20.82 -15.50
CA VAL A 650 12.16 -22.19 -14.98
C VAL A 650 10.94 -22.99 -15.46
N THR A 651 9.74 -22.45 -15.27
CA THR A 651 8.49 -23.12 -15.64
C THR A 651 8.42 -23.42 -17.15
N ALA A 652 8.82 -22.48 -18.00
CA ALA A 652 8.85 -22.68 -19.45
C ALA A 652 9.81 -23.80 -19.87
N ARG A 653 10.97 -23.93 -19.20
CA ARG A 653 11.89 -25.05 -19.41
C ARG A 653 11.31 -26.39 -18.97
N GLU A 654 10.57 -26.42 -17.86
CA GLU A 654 9.87 -27.64 -17.41
C GLU A 654 8.79 -28.07 -18.40
N VAL A 655 8.02 -27.12 -18.96
CA VAL A 655 7.02 -27.40 -20.00
C VAL A 655 7.68 -27.92 -21.29
N ALA A 656 8.80 -27.32 -21.70
CA ALA A 656 9.58 -27.82 -22.84
C ALA A 656 10.09 -29.24 -22.59
N GLN A 657 10.52 -29.56 -21.38
CA GLN A 657 10.94 -30.91 -21.00
C GLN A 657 9.77 -31.90 -21.02
N MET A 658 8.62 -31.56 -20.43
CA MET A 658 7.42 -32.40 -20.48
C MET A 658 6.95 -32.67 -21.91
N ALA A 659 7.06 -31.68 -22.80
CA ALA A 659 6.79 -31.84 -24.22
C ALA A 659 7.76 -32.85 -24.87
N ALA A 660 9.06 -32.78 -24.53
CA ALA A 660 10.06 -33.71 -25.02
C ALA A 660 9.77 -35.15 -24.53
N ASP A 661 9.48 -35.32 -23.24
CA ASP A 661 9.17 -36.62 -22.63
C ASP A 661 7.87 -37.24 -23.22
N LEU A 662 6.86 -36.41 -23.49
CA LEU A 662 5.62 -36.83 -24.14
C LEU A 662 5.89 -37.34 -25.56
N ARG A 663 6.72 -36.64 -26.36
CA ARG A 663 7.11 -37.13 -27.70
C ARG A 663 7.86 -38.45 -27.62
N GLU A 664 8.77 -38.61 -26.66
CA GLU A 664 9.51 -39.85 -26.48
C GLU A 664 8.57 -41.02 -26.13
N THR A 665 7.64 -40.78 -25.21
CA THR A 665 6.61 -41.76 -24.82
C THR A 665 5.79 -42.18 -26.04
N ILE A 666 5.35 -41.23 -26.86
CA ILE A 666 4.58 -41.49 -28.09
C ILE A 666 5.39 -42.27 -29.12
N ALA A 667 6.65 -41.92 -29.31
CA ALA A 667 7.55 -42.65 -30.20
C ALA A 667 7.72 -44.11 -29.76
N SER A 668 7.81 -44.35 -28.45
CA SER A 668 7.87 -45.71 -27.89
C SER A 668 6.58 -46.51 -28.13
N MET A 669 5.40 -45.87 -28.02
CA MET A 669 4.10 -46.51 -28.28
C MET A 669 3.93 -46.88 -29.76
N SER A 670 4.42 -46.04 -30.67
CA SER A 670 4.39 -46.30 -32.12
C SER A 670 5.28 -47.50 -32.50
N ASN A 671 6.47 -47.61 -31.90
CA ASN A 671 7.41 -48.69 -32.17
C ASN A 671 6.99 -50.04 -31.57
N GLY A 672 6.23 -50.06 -30.47
CA GLY A 672 5.76 -51.29 -29.82
C GLY A 672 4.74 -52.11 -30.64
N ASN A 673 4.05 -51.50 -31.59
CA ASN A 673 3.04 -52.17 -32.43
C ASN A 673 3.64 -52.86 -33.68
N GLY A 674 4.93 -52.67 -33.99
CA GLY A 674 5.56 -53.15 -35.23
C GLY A 674 6.15 -54.57 -35.20
N ASN A 675 6.39 -55.16 -34.02
CA ASN A 675 7.22 -56.38 -33.88
C ASN A 675 6.46 -57.69 -33.59
N GLY A 676 5.13 -57.72 -33.73
CA GLY A 676 4.30 -58.87 -33.32
C GLY A 676 3.84 -59.84 -34.42
N HIS A 677 4.29 -59.73 -35.68
CA HIS A 677 3.71 -60.50 -36.80
C HIS A 677 4.70 -61.31 -37.65
N SER A 678 5.90 -61.61 -37.15
CA SER A 678 6.88 -62.46 -37.85
C SER A 678 7.43 -63.57 -36.95
N GLY A 679 6.59 -64.54 -36.58
CA GLY A 679 7.06 -65.75 -35.91
C GLY A 679 5.99 -66.72 -35.47
N SER A 680 5.41 -67.49 -36.40
CA SER A 680 5.03 -68.92 -36.25
C SER A 680 4.42 -69.45 -37.53
#